data_AF-A0A8H7UWG5-F1
#
_entry.id   AF-A0A8H7UWG5-F1
#
_cell.length_a   1.000
_cell.length_b   1.000
_cell.length_c   1.000
_cell.angle_alpha   90.00
_cell.angle_beta   90.00
_cell.angle_gamma   90.00
#
_symmetry.space_group_name_H-M   'P 1'
#
loop_
_entity.id
_entity.type
_entity.pdbx_description
1 polymer ?
#
loop_
_entity_poly.entity_id
_entity_poly.type
_entity_poly.pdbx_seq_one_letter_code
_entity_poly.pdbx_strand_id
1 'polypeptide(L)'
;MTRLYPQPLLKQYTNMSVKPSWTQYDIEAQFNNEISWYFINNPDPIRSDQTDLLRNVIHELIHGLGFMTSWKDDFYNNLLPLFDNGKLDYFITPTLLAQTNNQQLMSNYNSNQPFWGFAEYPFDKFVYYSNTKNNDTKYTSFTSTTQQLNDFSSSNTTFKSMIDLANAWYNSDEYTYSKQLYKKAVTSLDVLAIVDNEPLLFLETSVTPFSSGSSLCHVDQSQYLNTTEYLMVYLANSGIDITQLDMIYPQGPIGPKLLKIMAALGYKFQNNNNINTIRPLLNYWSPPQGLVGTDSNPSPSLSVDASGPARIPTSSSSVSNTGSSSTVLLIVGYVYSLNTSLLSKDFDNDRIIRVIDLTSSVVKEDIGIRANYLGANPTQFYHFVLPSVLYNDISLMEAFLKHKSKDALKMELAGQLYVYKIYLKEPLEYNNQVKLGVKLTYTHQIRPFPVQIPQISKQHVTYSSNIFLLSPYHTTDIKTTFTFPTTNIVNFKGGQPLYQGEHTKNSVVYGSFNDIPPLFIRPCSFHYEYKSPIITVTDLKRHVQVSHWGGKVSVEENYAIRHDGARLDKEFNRLEYQMASQVLDQTNVLTGLVFDLPLNAEDVYFRDEVGNVSTSNFRREKSKSILEISPRFPLFGGKYMLKIDFLNNVKDMTVDQVELMVVLPEGSSLYSNIEIIPPSTFEMDSIEQKTFYTYFDSTGRPAILFHKNNVVSEHERPLFISYEYSMTRFLQKPVITSIGFILVSLLSIIASKVPWKIGQEEQNVSIIKLHEHEPTVVINNFTATQKSRSTPVSREASPFPVFVDDNANASYTRTRKPHVEPVLLGEGGNSKKSSSANKKKKSSRKSEKKEK
;
A
#
# COMPACT_ATOMS: atom_id res chain seq x y z
N MET A 1 -22.88 36.23 -10.19
CA MET A 1 -21.72 35.47 -9.70
C MET A 1 -21.60 34.18 -10.50
N THR A 2 -20.41 33.91 -11.03
CA THR A 2 -20.05 32.66 -11.73
C THR A 2 -20.02 31.49 -10.74
N ARG A 3 -20.56 30.33 -11.14
CA ARG A 3 -20.50 29.10 -10.33
C ARG A 3 -20.07 27.89 -11.13
N LEU A 4 -19.33 26.99 -10.48
CA LEU A 4 -18.93 25.68 -10.99
C LEU A 4 -19.95 24.64 -10.50
N TYR A 5 -20.78 24.15 -11.42
CA TYR A 5 -21.88 23.25 -11.08
C TYR A 5 -21.45 21.77 -11.14
N PRO A 6 -21.89 20.91 -10.20
CA PRO A 6 -21.68 19.47 -10.30
C PRO A 6 -22.29 18.91 -11.59
N GLN A 7 -21.57 17.98 -12.23
CA GLN A 7 -22.07 17.24 -13.39
C GLN A 7 -23.47 16.61 -13.19
N PRO A 8 -23.76 15.90 -12.08
CA PRO A 8 -25.10 15.33 -11.85
C PRO A 8 -26.19 16.40 -11.73
N LEU A 9 -25.86 17.62 -11.27
CA LEU A 9 -26.82 18.73 -11.22
C LEU A 9 -27.11 19.27 -12.63
N LEU A 10 -26.07 19.51 -13.44
CA LEU A 10 -26.22 20.03 -14.79
C LEU A 10 -26.96 19.07 -15.73
N LYS A 11 -26.77 17.76 -15.60
CA LYS A 11 -27.46 16.74 -16.41
C LYS A 11 -28.99 16.77 -16.26
N GLN A 12 -29.51 17.37 -15.19
CA GLN A 12 -30.95 17.55 -15.02
C GLN A 12 -31.52 18.65 -15.95
N TYR A 13 -30.69 19.53 -16.50
CA TYR A 13 -31.08 20.62 -17.39
C TYR A 13 -31.08 20.17 -18.85
N THR A 14 -32.26 20.19 -19.48
CA THR A 14 -32.45 19.73 -20.86
C THR A 14 -32.16 20.81 -21.91
N ASN A 15 -32.23 22.08 -21.54
CA ASN A 15 -32.11 23.22 -22.45
C ASN A 15 -30.97 24.18 -22.03
N MET A 16 -29.74 23.68 -22.06
CA MET A 16 -28.54 24.49 -21.81
C MET A 16 -28.07 25.15 -23.11
N SER A 17 -27.72 26.44 -23.06
CA SER A 17 -27.17 27.19 -24.20
C SER A 17 -25.81 26.66 -24.64
N VAL A 18 -25.02 26.15 -23.68
CA VAL A 18 -23.72 25.50 -23.91
C VAL A 18 -23.73 24.15 -23.20
N LYS A 19 -23.54 23.06 -23.95
CA LYS A 19 -23.44 21.71 -23.37
C LYS A 19 -21.98 21.43 -23.02
N PRO A 20 -21.64 21.16 -21.75
CA PRO A 20 -20.28 20.79 -21.37
C PRO A 20 -19.94 19.38 -21.87
N SER A 21 -18.64 19.11 -22.04
CA SER A 21 -18.14 17.75 -22.23
C SER A 21 -18.25 17.00 -20.91
N TRP A 22 -19.06 15.95 -20.88
CA TRP A 22 -19.24 15.14 -19.67
C TRP A 22 -18.01 14.27 -19.41
N THR A 23 -17.60 14.17 -18.15
CA THR A 23 -16.66 13.14 -17.68
C THR A 23 -17.34 11.78 -17.70
N GLN A 24 -16.54 10.71 -17.71
CA GLN A 24 -17.04 9.33 -17.71
C GLN A 24 -17.94 9.02 -16.50
N TYR A 25 -17.56 9.50 -15.32
CA TYR A 25 -18.29 9.30 -14.07
C TYR A 25 -18.82 10.64 -13.55
N ASP A 26 -20.02 10.62 -12.95
CA ASP A 26 -20.67 11.81 -12.37
C ASP A 26 -20.11 12.18 -11.00
N ILE A 27 -19.76 11.16 -10.22
CA ILE A 27 -19.24 11.25 -8.85
C ILE A 27 -18.14 10.21 -8.71
N GLU A 28 -17.00 10.62 -8.14
CA GLU A 28 -15.91 9.74 -7.74
C GLU A 28 -15.77 9.85 -6.23
N ALA A 29 -15.78 8.70 -5.54
CA ALA A 29 -15.57 8.61 -4.09
C ALA A 29 -14.48 7.58 -3.79
N GLN A 30 -13.62 7.90 -2.83
CA GLN A 30 -12.48 7.06 -2.45
C GLN A 30 -12.59 6.74 -0.97
N PHE A 31 -12.52 5.44 -0.63
CA PHE A 31 -12.66 4.96 0.74
C PHE A 31 -11.33 4.35 1.22
N ASN A 32 -10.88 4.71 2.42
CA ASN A 32 -9.66 4.16 3.01
C ASN A 32 -9.86 2.66 3.33
N ASN A 33 -8.94 1.81 2.88
CA ASN A 33 -8.98 0.37 3.13
C ASN A 33 -8.50 -0.03 4.54
N GLU A 34 -7.93 0.90 5.31
CA GLU A 34 -7.51 0.68 6.71
C GLU A 34 -8.67 0.77 7.71
N ILE A 35 -9.82 1.31 7.31
CA ILE A 35 -11.00 1.41 8.17
C ILE A 35 -11.67 0.04 8.30
N SER A 36 -12.07 -0.31 9.52
CA SER A 36 -12.81 -1.53 9.82
C SER A 36 -14.26 -1.41 9.32
N TRP A 37 -14.49 -1.73 8.04
CA TRP A 37 -15.79 -1.55 7.41
C TRP A 37 -16.81 -2.63 7.80
N TYR A 38 -18.05 -2.19 8.03
CA TYR A 38 -19.25 -3.02 8.07
C TYR A 38 -19.98 -2.92 6.73
N PHE A 39 -20.51 -4.05 6.25
CA PHE A 39 -21.26 -4.14 5.00
C PHE A 39 -22.68 -4.62 5.30
N ILE A 40 -23.69 -3.99 4.68
CA ILE A 40 -25.12 -4.27 4.91
C ILE A 40 -25.53 -5.75 4.73
N ASN A 41 -24.77 -6.53 3.95
CA ASN A 41 -25.04 -7.94 3.70
C ASN A 41 -24.31 -8.89 4.67
N ASN A 42 -23.70 -8.36 5.73
CA ASN A 42 -23.02 -9.17 6.73
C ASN A 42 -24.05 -9.87 7.65
N PRO A 43 -23.96 -11.20 7.86
CA PRO A 43 -24.87 -11.91 8.76
C PRO A 43 -24.76 -11.48 10.23
N ASP A 44 -23.60 -10.99 10.66
CA ASP A 44 -23.38 -10.54 12.03
C ASP A 44 -23.75 -9.05 12.19
N PRO A 45 -24.25 -8.62 13.37
CA PRO A 45 -24.50 -7.20 13.64
C PRO A 45 -23.19 -6.39 13.67
N ILE A 46 -23.28 -5.09 13.39
CA ILE A 46 -22.13 -4.18 13.42
C ILE A 46 -21.46 -4.17 14.81
N ARG A 47 -20.13 -4.26 14.85
CA ARG A 47 -19.33 -4.15 16.08
C ARG A 47 -19.04 -2.70 16.44
N SER A 48 -18.79 -2.42 17.71
CA SER A 48 -18.48 -1.08 18.23
C SER A 48 -17.27 -0.41 17.58
N ASP A 49 -16.33 -1.17 17.02
CA ASP A 49 -15.13 -0.67 16.35
C ASP A 49 -15.27 -0.58 14.82
N GLN A 50 -16.42 -0.98 14.26
CA GLN A 50 -16.67 -0.95 12.82
C GLN A 50 -17.40 0.32 12.38
N THR A 51 -17.16 0.75 11.15
CA THR A 51 -17.87 1.87 10.49
C THR A 51 -18.75 1.33 9.38
N ASP A 52 -20.01 1.75 9.31
CA ASP A 52 -20.93 1.34 8.24
C ASP A 52 -20.52 1.96 6.90
N LEU A 53 -20.11 1.12 5.94
CA LEU A 53 -19.71 1.56 4.61
C LEU A 53 -20.89 2.16 3.84
N LEU A 54 -22.11 1.62 3.98
CA LEU A 54 -23.26 2.13 3.23
C LEU A 54 -23.59 3.57 3.64
N ARG A 55 -23.56 3.85 4.94
CA ARG A 55 -23.72 5.20 5.48
C ARG A 55 -22.66 6.16 4.91
N ASN A 56 -21.39 5.74 4.86
CA ASN A 56 -20.32 6.56 4.27
C ASN A 56 -20.48 6.73 2.76
N VAL A 57 -20.92 5.72 2.01
CA VAL A 57 -21.22 5.87 0.58
C VAL A 57 -22.33 6.89 0.34
N ILE A 58 -23.38 6.90 1.16
CA ILE A 58 -24.46 7.89 1.06
C ILE A 58 -23.95 9.29 1.43
N HIS A 59 -23.07 9.40 2.43
CA HIS A 59 -22.42 10.66 2.80
C HIS A 59 -21.62 11.25 1.61
N GLU A 60 -20.75 10.45 0.99
CA GLU A 60 -19.97 10.89 -0.19
C GLU A 60 -20.87 11.21 -1.39
N LEU A 61 -21.99 10.49 -1.55
CA LEU A 61 -22.98 10.78 -2.57
C LEU A 61 -23.55 12.20 -2.39
N ILE A 62 -23.87 12.63 -1.16
CA ILE A 62 -24.37 13.98 -0.88
C ILE A 62 -23.33 15.06 -1.23
N HIS A 63 -22.04 14.82 -0.95
CA HIS A 63 -20.96 15.69 -1.42
C HIS A 63 -20.89 15.75 -2.94
N GLY A 64 -20.93 14.61 -3.63
CA GLY A 64 -20.90 14.54 -5.10
C GLY A 64 -22.12 15.17 -5.77
N LEU A 65 -23.26 15.23 -5.10
CA LEU A 65 -24.45 15.98 -5.53
C LEU A 65 -24.34 17.49 -5.27
N GLY A 66 -23.30 17.95 -4.57
CA GLY A 66 -22.96 19.37 -4.46
C GLY A 66 -23.21 20.01 -3.10
N PHE A 67 -23.43 19.24 -2.03
CA PHE A 67 -23.30 19.76 -0.66
C PHE A 67 -21.80 19.88 -0.31
N MET A 68 -21.17 20.92 -0.85
CA MET A 68 -19.74 21.18 -0.65
C MET A 68 -19.47 22.64 -0.96
N THR A 69 -18.56 23.25 -0.21
CA THR A 69 -18.16 24.64 -0.46
C THR A 69 -17.00 24.74 -1.43
N SER A 70 -16.90 25.84 -2.18
CA SER A 70 -15.70 26.16 -2.95
C SER A 70 -14.60 26.82 -2.13
N TRP A 71 -14.91 27.24 -0.90
CA TRP A 71 -14.01 27.96 0.00
C TRP A 71 -12.98 27.01 0.61
N LYS A 72 -11.70 27.34 0.42
CA LYS A 72 -10.57 26.49 0.79
C LYS A 72 -9.32 27.31 1.11
N ASP A 73 -8.35 26.66 1.72
CA ASP A 73 -7.05 27.22 2.10
C ASP A 73 -5.94 26.96 1.07
N ASP A 74 -6.26 26.36 -0.10
CA ASP A 74 -5.29 26.09 -1.18
C ASP A 74 -4.47 27.32 -1.58
N PHE A 75 -5.13 28.48 -1.77
CA PHE A 75 -4.44 29.70 -2.19
C PHE A 75 -3.50 30.20 -1.09
N TYR A 76 -3.90 30.11 0.18
CA TYR A 76 -3.04 30.38 1.32
C TYR A 76 -1.83 29.43 1.34
N ASN A 77 -2.06 28.13 1.21
CA ASN A 77 -0.99 27.11 1.22
C ASN A 77 0.01 27.31 0.07
N ASN A 78 -0.45 27.80 -1.08
CA ASN A 78 0.42 28.12 -2.22
C ASN A 78 1.22 29.41 -2.03
N LEU A 79 0.66 30.41 -1.32
CA LEU A 79 1.37 31.65 -1.01
C LEU A 79 2.34 31.49 0.16
N LEU A 80 2.01 30.63 1.14
CA LEU A 80 2.74 30.47 2.41
C LEU A 80 4.27 30.32 2.24
N PRO A 81 4.80 29.52 1.29
CA PRO A 81 6.25 29.37 1.10
C PRO A 81 6.97 30.68 0.72
N LEU A 82 6.25 31.70 0.24
CA LEU A 82 6.83 32.98 -0.17
C LEU A 82 6.95 33.98 0.98
N PHE A 83 6.41 33.68 2.16
CA PHE A 83 6.44 34.58 3.31
C PHE A 83 7.26 33.94 4.42
N ASP A 84 7.95 34.76 5.24
CA ASP A 84 8.54 34.20 6.46
C ASP A 84 7.47 33.72 7.42
N ASN A 85 7.87 32.83 8.32
CA ASN A 85 7.05 32.40 9.44
C ASN A 85 6.40 33.61 10.16
N GLY A 86 5.07 33.61 10.21
CA GLY A 86 4.26 34.63 10.88
C GLY A 86 4.07 35.94 10.09
N LYS A 87 4.52 36.04 8.83
CA LYS A 87 4.30 37.22 7.98
C LYS A 87 3.02 37.16 7.15
N LEU A 88 2.46 35.97 6.96
CA LEU A 88 1.18 35.76 6.27
C LEU A 88 0.17 35.22 7.29
N ASP A 89 -0.87 36.01 7.58
CA ASP A 89 -2.01 35.50 8.35
C ASP A 89 -2.82 34.49 7.52
N TYR A 90 -3.44 33.53 8.20
CA TYR A 90 -4.37 32.58 7.58
C TYR A 90 -5.55 33.27 6.90
N PHE A 91 -5.90 32.77 5.71
CA PHE A 91 -7.01 33.27 4.92
C PHE A 91 -7.60 32.12 4.08
N ILE A 92 -8.86 32.26 3.64
CA ILE A 92 -9.54 31.30 2.74
C ILE A 92 -10.13 32.03 1.54
N THR A 93 -10.15 31.37 0.38
CA THR A 93 -10.77 31.92 -0.83
C THR A 93 -11.65 30.88 -1.50
N PRO A 94 -12.62 31.29 -2.34
CA PRO A 94 -13.31 30.38 -3.24
C PRO A 94 -12.32 29.76 -4.24
N THR A 95 -12.83 28.90 -5.12
CA THR A 95 -11.99 28.27 -6.14
C THR A 95 -11.45 29.32 -7.11
N LEU A 96 -10.12 29.44 -7.17
CA LEU A 96 -9.43 30.31 -8.11
C LEU A 96 -9.62 29.84 -9.55
N LEU A 97 -10.01 30.74 -10.45
CA LEU A 97 -10.06 30.54 -11.89
C LEU A 97 -8.71 30.94 -12.50
N ALA A 98 -8.03 29.97 -13.09
CA ALA A 98 -6.81 30.16 -13.87
C ALA A 98 -6.60 28.94 -14.81
N GLN A 99 -5.62 29.00 -15.72
CA GLN A 99 -5.46 28.03 -16.82
C GLN A 99 -5.40 26.57 -16.35
N THR A 100 -6.33 25.76 -16.87
CA THR A 100 -6.67 24.39 -16.45
C THR A 100 -5.72 23.29 -16.96
N ASN A 101 -4.49 23.62 -17.36
CA ASN A 101 -3.49 22.60 -17.62
C ASN A 101 -2.84 22.18 -16.30
N ASN A 102 -3.47 21.20 -15.64
CA ASN A 102 -2.93 20.35 -14.57
C ASN A 102 -2.02 21.05 -13.55
N GLN A 103 -2.60 21.60 -12.47
CA GLN A 103 -1.92 21.91 -11.19
C GLN A 103 -0.61 22.75 -11.26
N GLN A 104 -0.24 23.30 -12.42
CA GLN A 104 1.06 23.97 -12.62
C GLN A 104 1.06 25.43 -12.17
N LEU A 105 -0.10 26.03 -11.96
CA LEU A 105 -0.18 27.32 -11.30
C LEU A 105 0.45 27.20 -9.92
N MET A 106 1.31 28.16 -9.58
CA MET A 106 1.97 28.25 -8.27
C MET A 106 3.08 27.21 -8.00
N SER A 107 3.47 26.38 -8.98
CA SER A 107 4.63 25.47 -8.86
C SER A 107 5.94 26.11 -9.32
N ASN A 108 5.88 27.04 -10.27
CA ASN A 108 7.03 27.79 -10.78
C ASN A 108 6.90 29.26 -10.37
N TYR A 109 7.67 29.66 -9.34
CA TYR A 109 7.61 31.02 -8.80
C TYR A 109 7.97 32.11 -9.82
N ASN A 110 8.72 31.76 -10.87
CA ASN A 110 9.24 32.70 -11.86
C ASN A 110 8.39 32.79 -13.13
N SER A 111 7.36 31.96 -13.28
CA SER A 111 6.47 32.04 -14.44
C SER A 111 5.39 33.09 -14.23
N ASN A 112 4.93 33.65 -15.35
CA ASN A 112 3.73 34.46 -15.41
C ASN A 112 2.54 33.72 -14.76
N GLN A 113 1.80 34.40 -13.88
CA GLN A 113 0.62 33.85 -13.21
C GLN A 113 -0.64 34.54 -13.74
N PRO A 114 -1.45 33.89 -14.59
CA PRO A 114 -2.74 34.43 -15.00
C PRO A 114 -3.74 34.38 -13.84
N PHE A 115 -4.53 35.44 -13.69
CA PHE A 115 -5.65 35.53 -12.75
C PHE A 115 -6.94 35.83 -13.51
N TRP A 116 -7.95 34.96 -13.36
CA TRP A 116 -9.25 35.14 -14.00
C TRP A 116 -10.41 35.42 -13.03
N GLY A 117 -10.14 35.40 -11.73
CA GLY A 117 -11.13 35.60 -10.67
C GLY A 117 -11.35 34.38 -9.80
N PHE A 118 -12.37 34.44 -8.94
CA PHE A 118 -12.81 33.38 -8.05
C PHE A 118 -14.22 32.92 -8.42
N ALA A 119 -14.45 31.62 -8.38
CA ALA A 119 -15.75 30.99 -8.63
C ALA A 119 -16.25 30.22 -7.41
N GLU A 120 -17.56 30.27 -7.23
CA GLU A 120 -18.26 29.54 -6.17
C GLU A 120 -18.78 28.18 -6.64
N TYR A 121 -19.13 27.32 -5.71
CA TYR A 121 -20.05 26.22 -5.94
C TYR A 121 -21.50 26.67 -5.68
N PRO A 122 -22.51 26.00 -6.26
CA PRO A 122 -23.92 26.34 -6.06
C PRO A 122 -24.33 26.44 -4.59
N PHE A 123 -23.73 25.62 -3.72
CA PHE A 123 -23.99 25.61 -2.28
C PHE A 123 -23.59 26.92 -1.58
N ASP A 124 -22.50 27.56 -2.00
CA ASP A 124 -21.98 28.79 -1.36
C ASP A 124 -22.98 29.95 -1.38
N LYS A 125 -23.93 29.94 -2.33
CA LYS A 125 -25.05 30.89 -2.39
C LYS A 125 -25.86 30.92 -1.10
N PHE A 126 -25.93 29.77 -0.42
CA PHE A 126 -26.71 29.59 0.80
C PHE A 126 -25.85 29.77 2.05
N VAL A 127 -24.55 30.01 1.96
CA VAL A 127 -23.65 30.10 3.11
C VAL A 127 -23.54 31.55 3.61
N TYR A 128 -23.75 31.73 4.91
CA TYR A 128 -23.73 33.02 5.59
C TYR A 128 -22.93 32.90 6.88
N TYR A 129 -22.26 33.98 7.27
CA TYR A 129 -21.74 34.12 8.63
C TYR A 129 -22.59 35.11 9.43
N SER A 130 -22.68 34.84 10.73
CA SER A 130 -23.37 35.68 11.69
C SER A 130 -22.44 36.77 12.23
N ASN A 131 -22.98 37.99 12.30
CA ASN A 131 -22.36 39.13 12.93
C ASN A 131 -23.31 39.62 14.02
N THR A 132 -23.06 39.18 15.25
CA THR A 132 -23.84 39.61 16.41
C THR A 132 -23.21 40.85 17.02
N LYS A 133 -23.95 41.96 17.06
CA LYS A 133 -23.57 43.16 17.81
C LYS A 133 -24.78 43.62 18.63
N ASN A 134 -24.61 43.85 19.92
CA ASN A 134 -25.65 44.35 20.82
C ASN A 134 -26.98 43.55 20.75
N ASN A 135 -26.91 42.22 20.74
CA ASN A 135 -28.05 41.29 20.62
C ASN A 135 -28.86 41.37 19.30
N ASP A 136 -28.37 42.08 18.29
CA ASP A 136 -28.88 41.99 16.91
C ASP A 136 -27.93 41.15 16.06
N THR A 137 -28.47 40.08 15.47
CA THR A 137 -27.70 39.12 14.67
C THR A 137 -27.97 39.39 13.19
N LYS A 138 -26.98 39.97 12.51
CA LYS A 138 -27.05 40.18 11.07
C LYS A 138 -26.29 39.09 10.33
N TYR A 139 -26.93 38.48 9.34
CA TYR A 139 -26.29 37.49 8.47
C TYR A 139 -25.67 38.15 7.25
N THR A 140 -24.42 37.80 6.95
CA THR A 140 -23.69 38.31 5.78
C THR A 140 -23.34 37.14 4.86
N SER A 141 -23.67 37.26 3.58
CA SER A 141 -23.52 36.19 2.59
C SER A 141 -22.06 36.01 2.18
N PHE A 142 -21.60 34.76 2.06
CA PHE A 142 -20.28 34.45 1.49
C PHE A 142 -20.19 34.94 0.04
N THR A 143 -21.27 34.89 -0.72
CA THR A 143 -21.32 35.41 -2.10
C THR A 143 -21.03 36.91 -2.17
N SER A 144 -21.41 37.69 -1.17
CA SER A 144 -21.04 39.12 -1.14
C SER A 144 -19.54 39.31 -0.96
N THR A 145 -18.90 38.48 -0.13
CA THR A 145 -17.45 38.46 0.02
C THR A 145 -16.77 38.00 -1.27
N THR A 146 -17.28 36.96 -1.95
CA THR A 146 -16.73 36.52 -3.25
C THR A 146 -16.79 37.62 -4.31
N GLN A 147 -17.84 38.44 -4.31
CA GLN A 147 -17.91 39.60 -5.20
C GLN A 147 -16.78 40.59 -4.90
N GLN A 148 -16.56 40.92 -3.62
CA GLN A 148 -15.44 41.77 -3.20
C GLN A 148 -14.09 41.17 -3.58
N LEU A 149 -13.87 39.86 -3.38
CA LEU A 149 -12.62 39.20 -3.76
C LEU A 149 -12.34 39.23 -5.27
N ASN A 150 -13.38 39.35 -6.10
CA ASN A 150 -13.22 39.49 -7.55
C ASN A 150 -12.87 40.91 -7.99
N ASP A 151 -12.89 41.89 -7.09
CA ASP A 151 -12.40 43.25 -7.34
C ASP A 151 -10.86 43.35 -7.21
N PHE A 152 -10.21 42.29 -6.68
CA PHE A 152 -8.75 42.20 -6.46
C PHE A 152 -7.92 42.63 -7.68
N SER A 153 -8.35 42.22 -8.86
CA SER A 153 -7.67 42.52 -10.12
C SER A 153 -8.68 42.50 -11.25
N SER A 154 -8.36 43.19 -12.36
CA SER A 154 -9.11 42.98 -13.60
C SER A 154 -9.19 41.49 -13.90
N SER A 155 -10.37 41.00 -14.32
CA SER A 155 -10.70 39.57 -14.50
C SER A 155 -9.91 38.88 -15.64
N ASN A 156 -8.77 39.45 -16.01
CA ASN A 156 -7.93 39.04 -17.13
C ASN A 156 -6.47 39.54 -17.02
N THR A 157 -5.90 39.61 -15.81
CA THR A 157 -4.53 40.11 -15.57
C THR A 157 -3.50 38.97 -15.56
N THR A 158 -2.29 39.20 -16.08
CA THR A 158 -1.11 38.35 -15.82
C THR A 158 -0.21 39.02 -14.79
N PHE A 159 0.15 38.33 -13.72
CA PHE A 159 1.25 38.76 -12.85
C PHE A 159 2.57 38.22 -13.40
N LYS A 160 3.64 39.02 -13.38
CA LYS A 160 4.95 38.63 -13.95
C LYS A 160 5.57 37.42 -13.24
N SER A 161 5.33 37.28 -11.95
CA SER A 161 5.81 36.16 -11.14
C SER A 161 4.80 35.84 -10.05
N MET A 162 5.00 34.71 -9.38
CA MET A 162 4.22 34.35 -8.20
C MET A 162 4.47 35.33 -7.04
N ILE A 163 5.65 35.93 -6.97
CA ILE A 163 5.98 36.96 -5.96
C ILE A 163 5.14 38.21 -6.20
N ASP A 164 5.02 38.63 -7.47
CA ASP A 164 4.20 39.79 -7.83
C ASP A 164 2.73 39.54 -7.46
N LEU A 165 2.18 38.36 -7.76
CA LEU A 165 0.83 37.96 -7.33
C LEU A 165 0.70 37.98 -5.79
N ALA A 166 1.68 37.41 -5.08
CA ALA A 166 1.65 37.31 -3.63
C ALA A 166 1.69 38.68 -2.93
N ASN A 167 2.54 39.59 -3.41
CA ASN A 167 2.63 40.95 -2.88
C ASN A 167 1.41 41.78 -3.25
N ALA A 168 0.91 41.67 -4.48
CA ALA A 168 -0.34 42.31 -4.89
C ALA A 168 -1.49 41.85 -3.96
N TRP A 169 -1.63 40.54 -3.75
CA TRP A 169 -2.63 39.98 -2.83
C TRP A 169 -2.44 40.49 -1.41
N TYR A 170 -1.22 40.44 -0.88
CA TYR A 170 -0.93 40.88 0.49
C TYR A 170 -1.30 42.35 0.75
N ASN A 171 -1.11 43.23 -0.24
CA ASN A 171 -1.41 44.65 -0.12
C ASN A 171 -2.87 45.00 -0.43
N SER A 172 -3.68 44.01 -0.81
CA SER A 172 -5.07 44.23 -1.25
C SER A 172 -6.05 44.31 -0.07
N ASP A 173 -7.18 45.00 -0.28
CA ASP A 173 -8.29 44.99 0.68
C ASP A 173 -8.94 43.60 0.73
N GLU A 174 -8.89 42.86 -0.38
CA GLU A 174 -9.43 41.51 -0.54
C GLU A 174 -8.76 40.50 0.39
N TYR A 175 -7.45 40.61 0.60
CA TYR A 175 -6.75 39.85 1.62
C TYR A 175 -7.34 40.11 3.02
N THR A 176 -7.68 41.35 3.35
CA THR A 176 -8.29 41.68 4.64
C THR A 176 -9.67 41.05 4.80
N TYR A 177 -10.52 41.07 3.78
CA TYR A 177 -11.82 40.40 3.80
C TYR A 177 -11.69 38.89 3.96
N SER A 178 -10.76 38.28 3.22
CA SER A 178 -10.47 36.85 3.27
C SER A 178 -9.99 36.39 4.66
N LYS A 179 -9.15 37.18 5.34
CA LYS A 179 -8.73 36.94 6.73
C LYS A 179 -9.88 37.01 7.74
N GLN A 180 -10.76 38.00 7.58
CA GLN A 180 -11.92 38.14 8.46
C GLN A 180 -12.85 36.94 8.31
N LEU A 181 -13.04 36.47 7.07
CA LEU A 181 -13.86 35.30 6.81
C LEU A 181 -13.22 34.01 7.35
N TYR A 182 -11.89 33.85 7.24
CA TYR A 182 -11.19 32.73 7.88
C TYR A 182 -11.50 32.64 9.37
N LYS A 183 -11.44 33.76 10.11
CA LYS A 183 -11.76 33.79 11.54
C LYS A 183 -13.18 33.28 11.82
N LYS A 184 -14.14 33.62 10.96
CA LYS A 184 -15.51 33.12 11.04
C LYS A 184 -15.61 31.63 10.75
N ALA A 185 -14.88 31.14 9.74
CA ALA A 185 -14.87 29.74 9.34
C ALA A 185 -14.18 28.78 10.34
N VAL A 186 -13.49 29.32 11.34
CA VAL A 186 -12.86 28.56 12.44
C VAL A 186 -13.44 28.92 13.82
N THR A 187 -14.58 29.62 13.86
CA THR A 187 -15.31 29.93 15.08
C THR A 187 -16.61 29.13 15.09
N SER A 188 -16.77 28.26 16.10
CA SER A 188 -17.95 27.41 16.22
C SER A 188 -19.26 28.22 16.21
N LEU A 189 -20.25 27.74 15.46
CA LEU A 189 -21.58 28.31 15.29
C LEU A 189 -21.64 29.71 14.62
N ASP A 190 -20.55 30.20 14.04
CA ASP A 190 -20.55 31.49 13.35
C ASP A 190 -21.05 31.37 11.90
N VAL A 191 -20.96 30.20 11.26
CA VAL A 191 -21.34 29.99 9.86
C VAL A 191 -22.52 29.02 9.74
N LEU A 192 -23.47 29.37 8.88
CA LEU A 192 -24.71 28.62 8.69
C LEU A 192 -25.21 28.71 7.24
N ALA A 193 -26.03 27.75 6.84
CA ALA A 193 -26.78 27.80 5.60
C ALA A 193 -28.17 28.43 5.80
N ILE A 194 -28.53 29.38 4.95
CA ILE A 194 -29.81 30.09 4.93
C ILE A 194 -30.49 29.84 3.57
N VAL A 195 -31.73 29.37 3.61
CA VAL A 195 -32.56 29.10 2.43
C VAL A 195 -33.93 29.71 2.67
N ASP A 196 -34.45 30.45 1.68
CA ASP A 196 -35.72 31.19 1.77
C ASP A 196 -35.75 32.19 2.95
N ASN A 197 -34.62 32.85 3.22
CA ASN A 197 -34.41 33.75 4.36
C ASN A 197 -34.53 33.10 5.75
N GLU A 198 -34.61 31.78 5.83
CA GLU A 198 -34.66 31.03 7.09
C GLU A 198 -33.30 30.37 7.39
N PRO A 199 -32.73 30.58 8.59
CA PRO A 199 -31.52 29.88 9.02
C PRO A 199 -31.80 28.39 9.24
N LEU A 200 -31.14 27.51 8.48
CA LEU A 200 -31.42 26.08 8.50
C LEU A 200 -30.47 25.26 9.37
N LEU A 201 -29.18 25.31 9.05
CA LEU A 201 -28.12 24.47 9.65
C LEU A 201 -26.84 25.26 9.85
N PHE A 202 -26.21 25.03 11.01
CA PHE A 202 -24.85 25.47 11.26
C PHE A 202 -23.87 24.53 10.56
N LEU A 203 -22.84 25.13 9.97
CA LEU A 203 -21.77 24.39 9.31
C LEU A 203 -20.61 24.15 10.26
N GLU A 204 -19.87 23.07 10.00
CA GLU A 204 -18.71 22.68 10.79
C GLU A 204 -17.61 23.74 10.70
N THR A 205 -17.30 24.33 11.85
CA THR A 205 -16.37 25.46 12.01
C THR A 205 -15.51 25.32 13.27
N SER A 206 -15.59 24.19 13.98
CA SER A 206 -14.78 23.90 15.17
C SER A 206 -13.39 23.37 14.84
N VAL A 207 -13.14 22.98 13.59
CA VAL A 207 -11.84 22.49 13.12
C VAL A 207 -10.86 23.67 12.95
N THR A 208 -9.84 23.71 13.80
CA THR A 208 -8.81 24.77 13.81
C THR A 208 -7.40 24.17 13.73
N PRO A 209 -6.56 24.53 12.73
CA PRO A 209 -6.84 25.46 11.61
C PRO A 209 -7.91 24.90 10.64
N PHE A 210 -8.47 25.78 9.81
CA PHE A 210 -9.42 25.42 8.76
C PHE A 210 -8.92 24.19 7.96
N SER A 211 -9.78 23.20 7.75
CA SER A 211 -9.45 21.98 7.03
C SER A 211 -10.32 21.87 5.78
N SER A 212 -9.70 22.09 4.60
CA SER A 212 -10.39 21.95 3.32
C SER A 212 -10.97 20.54 3.14
N GLY A 213 -12.23 20.46 2.72
CA GLY A 213 -12.98 19.20 2.64
C GLY A 213 -13.67 18.79 3.93
N SER A 214 -13.31 19.36 5.09
CA SER A 214 -13.99 19.13 6.36
C SER A 214 -14.77 20.37 6.82
N SER A 215 -14.07 21.48 7.07
CA SER A 215 -14.66 22.75 7.47
C SER A 215 -15.63 23.24 6.39
N LEU A 216 -16.81 23.69 6.80
CA LEU A 216 -17.92 24.18 5.94
C LEU A 216 -18.56 23.16 4.99
N CYS A 217 -17.93 22.00 4.75
CA CYS A 217 -18.51 20.91 3.96
C CYS A 217 -19.43 20.01 4.80
N HIS A 218 -19.33 20.09 6.13
CA HIS A 218 -20.12 19.32 7.07
C HIS A 218 -21.07 20.21 7.88
N VAL A 219 -22.06 19.60 8.52
CA VAL A 219 -22.85 20.26 9.56
C VAL A 219 -22.11 20.22 10.90
N ASP A 220 -22.39 21.17 11.78
CA ASP A 220 -21.75 21.25 13.10
C ASP A 220 -21.87 19.93 13.88
N GLN A 221 -20.73 19.37 14.26
CA GLN A 221 -20.63 18.09 14.94
C GLN A 221 -21.43 18.07 16.26
N SER A 222 -21.26 19.10 17.10
CA SER A 222 -21.85 19.13 18.44
C SER A 222 -23.37 19.24 18.41
N GLN A 223 -23.90 19.99 17.44
CA GLN A 223 -25.34 20.23 17.30
C GLN A 223 -26.06 19.05 16.65
N TYR A 224 -25.43 18.35 15.70
CA TYR A 224 -26.14 17.44 14.81
C TYR A 224 -25.81 15.95 14.98
N LEU A 225 -24.80 15.57 15.79
CA LEU A 225 -24.41 14.17 16.02
C LEU A 225 -25.57 13.27 16.51
N ASN A 226 -26.50 13.82 17.29
CA ASN A 226 -27.64 13.08 17.82
C ASN A 226 -28.97 13.60 17.27
N THR A 227 -28.99 13.98 15.99
CA THR A 227 -30.17 14.51 15.30
C THR A 227 -30.40 13.83 13.95
N THR A 228 -31.52 14.16 13.29
CA THR A 228 -31.82 13.70 11.93
C THR A 228 -30.81 14.18 10.87
N GLU A 229 -29.98 15.18 11.17
CA GLU A 229 -28.94 15.68 10.25
C GLU A 229 -27.59 14.95 10.41
N TYR A 230 -27.56 13.85 11.18
CA TYR A 230 -26.37 13.05 11.48
C TYR A 230 -25.54 12.62 10.27
N LEU A 231 -26.17 12.44 9.10
CA LEU A 231 -25.45 11.96 7.91
C LEU A 231 -24.27 12.85 7.55
N MET A 232 -24.40 14.18 7.66
CA MET A 232 -23.39 15.13 7.19
C MET A 232 -22.49 15.69 8.30
N VAL A 233 -22.41 15.03 9.46
CA VAL A 233 -21.38 15.34 10.46
C VAL A 233 -20.01 14.83 9.96
N TYR A 234 -18.94 15.52 10.32
CA TYR A 234 -17.59 15.17 9.85
C TYR A 234 -17.02 13.93 10.54
N LEU A 235 -17.46 13.62 11.76
CA LEU A 235 -17.04 12.43 12.52
C LEU A 235 -18.26 11.60 12.95
N ALA A 236 -18.52 10.51 12.23
CA ALA A 236 -19.58 9.56 12.59
C ALA A 236 -19.19 8.68 13.78
N ASN A 237 -20.19 8.18 14.50
CA ASN A 237 -20.00 7.15 15.52
C ASN A 237 -19.79 5.79 14.86
N SER A 238 -18.79 5.05 15.32
CA SER A 238 -18.62 3.62 15.02
C SER A 238 -19.67 2.77 15.74
N GLY A 239 -19.94 1.57 15.22
CA GLY A 239 -20.85 0.61 15.85
C GLY A 239 -22.33 0.89 15.66
N ILE A 240 -22.69 1.79 14.74
CA ILE A 240 -24.08 2.09 14.40
C ILE A 240 -24.26 1.90 12.89
N ASP A 241 -25.15 0.99 12.50
CA ASP A 241 -25.52 0.77 11.11
C ASP A 241 -26.73 1.61 10.70
N ILE A 242 -26.96 1.73 9.39
CA ILE A 242 -28.08 2.50 8.85
C ILE A 242 -29.46 2.00 9.32
N THR A 243 -29.62 0.71 9.60
CA THR A 243 -30.90 0.15 10.06
C THR A 243 -31.21 0.58 11.49
N GLN A 244 -30.18 0.67 12.33
CA GLN A 244 -30.27 1.23 13.67
C GLN A 244 -30.57 2.72 13.62
N LEU A 245 -29.97 3.46 12.68
CA LEU A 245 -30.31 4.87 12.47
C LEU A 245 -31.76 5.07 12.02
N ASP A 246 -32.30 4.22 11.15
CA ASP A 246 -33.70 4.28 10.72
C ASP A 246 -34.68 4.04 11.88
N MET A 247 -34.30 3.21 12.86
CA MET A 247 -35.07 3.03 14.10
C MET A 247 -35.01 4.26 15.01
N ILE A 248 -33.87 4.95 15.07
CA ILE A 248 -33.68 6.16 15.88
C ILE A 248 -34.35 7.36 15.22
N TYR A 249 -34.31 7.45 13.89
CA TYR A 249 -34.81 8.54 13.08
C TYR A 249 -35.78 8.03 12.00
N PRO A 250 -37.08 7.91 12.30
CA PRO A 250 -38.08 7.33 11.39
C PRO A 250 -38.28 8.05 10.05
N GLN A 251 -37.70 9.25 9.89
CA GLN A 251 -37.72 10.01 8.64
C GLN A 251 -36.60 9.62 7.66
N GLY A 252 -35.76 8.64 8.05
CA GLY A 252 -34.63 8.14 7.26
C GLY A 252 -33.31 8.83 7.57
N PRO A 253 -32.21 8.40 6.93
CA PRO A 253 -30.86 8.83 7.26
C PRO A 253 -30.52 10.22 6.71
N ILE A 254 -31.31 10.76 5.77
CA ILE A 254 -31.11 12.09 5.18
C ILE A 254 -32.08 13.08 5.83
N GLY A 255 -31.54 13.98 6.65
CA GLY A 255 -32.34 14.92 7.43
C GLY A 255 -33.17 15.91 6.60
N PRO A 256 -34.32 16.37 7.12
CA PRO A 256 -35.23 17.28 6.40
C PRO A 256 -34.58 18.63 6.07
N LYS A 257 -33.65 19.13 6.87
CA LYS A 257 -32.97 20.41 6.59
C LYS A 257 -31.97 20.25 5.45
N LEU A 258 -31.20 19.17 5.43
CA LEU A 258 -30.34 18.80 4.32
C LEU A 258 -31.14 18.62 3.02
N LEU A 259 -32.28 17.93 3.07
CA LEU A 259 -33.17 17.79 1.91
C LEU A 259 -33.67 19.14 1.38
N LYS A 260 -33.99 20.11 2.26
CA LYS A 260 -34.37 21.47 1.85
C LYS A 260 -33.24 22.19 1.11
N ILE A 261 -31.98 22.01 1.52
CA ILE A 261 -30.82 22.54 0.78
C ILE A 261 -30.68 21.87 -0.58
N MET A 262 -30.77 20.54 -0.63
CA MET A 262 -30.68 19.80 -1.90
C MET A 262 -31.79 20.20 -2.88
N ALA A 263 -33.00 20.47 -2.38
CA ALA A 263 -34.10 21.03 -3.17
C ALA A 263 -33.78 22.44 -3.70
N ALA A 264 -33.18 23.29 -2.86
CA ALA A 264 -32.77 24.65 -3.24
C ALA A 264 -31.61 24.66 -4.25
N LEU A 265 -30.73 23.65 -4.23
CA LEU A 265 -29.71 23.43 -5.26
C LEU A 265 -30.33 23.06 -6.62
N GLY A 266 -31.53 22.48 -6.61
CA GLY A 266 -32.31 22.17 -7.82
C GLY A 266 -32.63 20.69 -8.03
N TYR A 267 -32.37 19.83 -7.04
CA TYR A 267 -32.73 18.40 -7.11
C TYR A 267 -34.23 18.20 -6.89
N LYS A 268 -34.83 17.33 -7.71
CA LYS A 268 -36.25 16.98 -7.60
C LYS A 268 -36.43 15.75 -6.71
N PHE A 269 -37.36 15.81 -5.76
CA PHE A 269 -37.75 14.68 -4.91
C PHE A 269 -39.06 14.05 -5.39
N GLN A 270 -39.23 12.74 -5.16
CA GLN A 270 -40.51 12.06 -5.38
C GLN A 270 -41.51 12.47 -4.29
N ASN A 271 -42.80 12.58 -4.64
CA ASN A 271 -43.90 13.34 -4.01
C ASN A 271 -44.18 13.21 -2.49
N ASN A 272 -43.36 12.52 -1.69
CA ASN A 272 -43.69 12.21 -0.29
C ASN A 272 -43.22 13.24 0.76
N ASN A 273 -42.39 14.23 0.40
CA ASN A 273 -41.71 15.08 1.41
C ASN A 273 -42.30 16.49 1.60
N ASN A 274 -43.34 16.91 0.86
CA ASN A 274 -43.86 18.29 0.88
C ASN A 274 -42.77 19.39 0.65
N ILE A 275 -41.62 19.05 0.05
CA ILE A 275 -40.54 19.99 -0.25
C ILE A 275 -40.73 20.52 -1.68
N ASN A 276 -40.98 21.83 -1.80
CA ASN A 276 -41.08 22.49 -3.09
C ASN A 276 -39.68 22.65 -3.71
N THR A 277 -39.47 22.07 -4.88
CA THR A 277 -38.19 22.14 -5.60
C THR A 277 -38.27 23.23 -6.65
N ILE A 278 -37.52 24.31 -6.47
CA ILE A 278 -37.38 25.37 -7.47
C ILE A 278 -36.07 25.13 -8.21
N ARG A 279 -36.15 24.95 -9.54
CA ARG A 279 -34.95 24.80 -10.36
C ARG A 279 -34.30 26.18 -10.57
N PRO A 280 -33.08 26.43 -10.06
CA PRO A 280 -32.44 27.74 -10.20
C PRO A 280 -31.99 28.02 -11.64
N LEU A 281 -31.89 29.29 -12.00
CA LEU A 281 -31.26 29.70 -13.26
C LEU A 281 -29.75 29.42 -13.20
N LEU A 282 -29.22 28.87 -14.29
CA LEU A 282 -27.78 28.61 -14.43
C LEU A 282 -27.06 29.90 -14.83
N ASN A 283 -26.04 30.27 -14.06
CA ASN A 283 -25.17 31.41 -14.34
C ASN A 283 -23.82 30.89 -14.84
N TYR A 284 -23.62 30.96 -16.15
CA TYR A 284 -22.37 30.56 -16.78
C TYR A 284 -21.34 31.69 -16.73
N TRP A 285 -20.07 31.32 -16.64
CA TRP A 285 -19.01 32.28 -16.89
C TRP A 285 -18.92 32.54 -18.40
N SER A 286 -19.01 33.79 -18.81
CA SER A 286 -18.88 34.18 -20.22
C SER A 286 -18.11 35.49 -20.27
N PRO A 287 -16.77 35.42 -20.21
CA PRO A 287 -15.94 36.63 -20.27
C PRO A 287 -16.13 37.31 -21.65
N PRO A 288 -16.25 38.64 -21.70
CA PRO A 288 -16.48 39.38 -22.95
C PRO A 288 -15.26 39.39 -23.88
N GLN A 289 -14.07 39.06 -23.36
CA GLN A 289 -12.81 38.97 -24.10
C GLN A 289 -12.14 37.62 -23.82
N GLY A 290 -11.25 37.19 -24.72
CA GLY A 290 -10.43 35.99 -24.53
C GLY A 290 -9.64 36.05 -23.23
N LEU A 291 -9.49 34.90 -22.55
CA LEU A 291 -8.81 34.82 -21.25
C LEU A 291 -7.29 34.80 -21.39
N VAL A 292 -6.60 35.46 -20.46
CA VAL A 292 -5.16 35.58 -20.40
C VAL A 292 -4.49 34.21 -20.27
N GLY A 293 -3.49 33.94 -21.10
CA GLY A 293 -2.84 32.62 -21.19
C GLY A 293 -3.57 31.63 -22.10
N THR A 294 -4.65 32.03 -22.78
CA THR A 294 -5.29 31.21 -23.83
C THR A 294 -4.84 31.64 -25.23
N ASP A 295 -5.07 30.79 -26.23
CA ASP A 295 -4.78 31.11 -27.64
C ASP A 295 -5.45 32.40 -28.12
N SER A 296 -6.64 32.69 -27.56
CA SER A 296 -7.40 33.89 -27.89
C SER A 296 -6.86 35.16 -27.24
N ASN A 297 -6.03 35.03 -26.19
CA ASN A 297 -5.44 36.15 -25.47
C ASN A 297 -4.21 35.69 -24.65
N PRO A 298 -3.02 35.58 -25.26
CA PRO A 298 -1.89 34.96 -24.58
C PRO A 298 -1.30 35.81 -23.44
N SER A 299 -1.36 37.16 -23.52
CA SER A 299 -0.73 38.08 -22.55
C SER A 299 -1.32 39.51 -22.58
N PRO A 300 -2.55 39.78 -22.12
CA PRO A 300 -3.21 41.08 -22.26
C PRO A 300 -2.78 42.18 -21.27
N SER A 301 -2.19 41.87 -20.11
CA SER A 301 -1.66 42.89 -19.19
C SER A 301 -0.69 42.25 -18.20
N LEU A 302 0.50 42.83 -18.02
CA LEU A 302 1.53 42.33 -17.10
C LEU A 302 1.60 43.24 -15.86
N SER A 303 1.07 42.77 -14.73
CA SER A 303 1.24 43.42 -13.42
C SER A 303 2.59 43.05 -12.80
N VAL A 304 3.26 44.04 -12.24
CA VAL A 304 4.55 43.89 -11.55
C VAL A 304 4.43 44.59 -10.21
N ASP A 305 4.42 43.81 -9.15
CA ASP A 305 4.13 44.25 -7.78
C ASP A 305 5.23 43.73 -6.86
N ALA A 306 6.41 44.35 -6.98
CA ALA A 306 7.60 43.94 -6.23
C ALA A 306 7.60 44.43 -4.77
N SER A 307 6.69 45.34 -4.40
CA SER A 307 6.62 45.94 -3.07
C SER A 307 5.78 45.09 -2.12
N GLY A 308 6.42 44.28 -1.28
CA GLY A 308 5.75 43.54 -0.20
C GLY A 308 6.70 42.55 0.48
N PRO A 309 6.24 41.83 1.52
CA PRO A 309 7.08 40.94 2.29
C PRO A 309 7.34 39.59 1.62
N ALA A 310 6.66 39.28 0.50
CA ALA A 310 6.84 38.03 -0.21
C ALA A 310 8.20 37.99 -0.92
N ARG A 311 8.89 36.87 -0.80
CA ARG A 311 10.20 36.60 -1.40
C ARG A 311 10.38 35.13 -1.68
N ILE A 312 11.27 34.80 -2.61
CA ILE A 312 11.57 33.39 -2.91
C ILE A 312 12.07 32.73 -1.62
N PRO A 313 11.52 31.57 -1.21
CA PRO A 313 11.95 30.88 -0.01
C PRO A 313 13.46 30.65 -0.09
N THR A 314 14.20 31.34 0.77
CA THR A 314 15.56 30.97 1.08
C THR A 314 15.51 29.62 1.75
N SER A 315 16.48 28.78 1.39
CA SER A 315 16.65 27.41 1.81
C SER A 315 16.76 27.21 3.33
N SER A 316 15.71 27.46 4.11
CA SER A 316 15.55 27.13 5.53
C SER A 316 14.14 27.46 6.05
N SER A 317 13.16 26.57 5.85
CA SER A 317 12.03 26.34 6.77
C SER A 317 11.09 25.29 6.20
N SER A 318 11.04 24.14 6.87
CA SER A 318 10.09 23.05 6.62
C SER A 318 8.75 23.37 7.26
N VAL A 319 7.68 23.41 6.47
CA VAL A 319 6.30 23.18 6.96
C VAL A 319 5.79 21.92 6.30
N SER A 320 5.46 20.94 7.14
CA SER A 320 4.82 19.68 6.79
C SER A 320 3.37 19.93 6.39
N ASN A 321 3.02 19.65 5.14
CA ASN A 321 1.64 19.36 4.76
C ASN A 321 1.60 18.06 3.95
N THR A 322 0.86 17.12 4.51
CA THR A 322 0.44 15.85 3.92
C THR A 322 -0.53 16.12 2.77
N GLY A 323 -0.13 15.79 1.55
CA GLY A 323 -0.96 15.92 0.35
C GLY A 323 -0.27 15.20 -0.81
N SER A 324 -0.76 14.01 -1.12
CA SER A 324 -0.27 13.13 -2.18
C SER A 324 -0.46 13.72 -3.58
N SER A 325 0.63 14.06 -4.27
CA SER A 325 0.79 13.84 -5.73
C SER A 325 2.21 14.12 -6.21
N SER A 326 2.57 13.43 -7.28
CA SER A 326 3.91 13.02 -7.70
C SER A 326 4.73 14.02 -8.53
N THR A 327 5.97 14.24 -8.09
CA THR A 327 7.25 14.33 -8.84
C THR A 327 7.42 15.24 -10.07
N VAL A 328 8.38 16.18 -9.97
CA VAL A 328 9.67 16.32 -10.72
C VAL A 328 10.02 17.82 -10.85
N LEU A 329 11.30 18.14 -10.65
CA LEU A 329 12.00 19.45 -10.73
C LEU A 329 11.93 20.36 -9.50
N LEU A 330 12.94 20.25 -8.63
CA LEU A 330 13.63 21.39 -7.97
C LEU A 330 14.89 20.87 -7.24
N ILE A 331 16.00 20.68 -7.98
CA ILE A 331 17.35 20.62 -7.39
C ILE A 331 18.23 21.59 -8.15
N VAL A 332 18.05 22.89 -7.91
CA VAL A 332 19.08 23.92 -8.03
C VAL A 332 18.69 25.05 -7.06
N GLY A 333 19.16 25.02 -5.81
CA GLY A 333 18.86 26.13 -4.88
C GLY A 333 18.99 25.89 -3.38
N TYR A 334 19.53 24.76 -2.93
CA TYR A 334 19.71 24.49 -1.49
C TYR A 334 21.16 24.04 -1.21
N VAL A 335 22.12 24.95 -1.41
CA VAL A 335 23.54 24.72 -1.02
C VAL A 335 24.09 25.84 -0.11
N TYR A 336 23.37 26.93 0.14
CA TYR A 336 23.87 28.02 0.99
C TYR A 336 23.29 28.00 2.41
N SER A 337 23.60 26.95 3.16
CA SER A 337 23.83 27.02 4.61
C SER A 337 24.48 25.73 5.11
N LEU A 338 25.66 25.39 4.58
CA LEU A 338 26.49 24.38 5.21
C LEU A 338 27.09 24.98 6.48
N ASN A 339 26.70 24.45 7.64
CA ASN A 339 27.54 24.48 8.82
C ASN A 339 28.95 24.05 8.38
N THR A 340 29.94 24.89 8.64
CA THR A 340 31.35 24.74 8.23
C THR A 340 32.07 23.56 8.90
N SER A 341 31.32 22.65 9.54
CA SER A 341 31.84 21.46 10.24
C SER A 341 31.81 20.17 9.40
N LEU A 342 31.21 20.16 8.19
CA LEU A 342 31.07 18.94 7.38
C LEU A 342 32.11 18.80 6.24
N LEU A 343 32.76 19.88 5.83
CA LEU A 343 33.91 19.83 4.90
C LEU A 343 35.19 19.50 5.66
N SER A 344 35.30 18.27 6.14
CA SER A 344 36.59 17.74 6.59
C SER A 344 37.50 17.56 5.36
N LYS A 345 38.73 18.09 5.42
CA LYS A 345 39.78 17.85 4.42
C LYS A 345 40.63 16.62 4.77
N ASP A 346 40.15 15.79 5.69
CA ASP A 346 40.95 14.71 6.26
C ASP A 346 41.09 13.52 5.29
N PHE A 347 40.27 13.45 4.24
CA PHE A 347 40.39 12.46 3.19
C PHE A 347 40.42 13.10 1.80
N ASP A 348 41.16 12.45 0.90
CA ASP A 348 41.12 12.70 -0.54
C ASP A 348 40.85 11.38 -1.26
N ASN A 349 39.80 11.34 -2.08
CA ASN A 349 39.44 10.13 -2.82
C ASN A 349 40.28 10.05 -4.10
N ASP A 350 41.37 9.29 -4.06
CA ASP A 350 42.22 8.99 -5.23
C ASP A 350 41.40 8.45 -6.41
N ARG A 351 40.49 7.52 -6.14
CA ARG A 351 39.64 6.94 -7.19
C ARG A 351 38.30 6.44 -6.70
N ILE A 352 37.24 6.81 -7.41
CA ILE A 352 35.88 6.29 -7.21
C ILE A 352 35.40 5.58 -8.48
N ILE A 353 34.96 4.33 -8.31
CA ILE A 353 34.31 3.55 -9.37
C ILE A 353 32.89 3.28 -8.91
N ARG A 354 31.92 3.84 -9.63
CA ARG A 354 30.49 3.73 -9.33
C ARG A 354 29.80 2.96 -10.44
N VAL A 355 29.10 1.88 -10.11
CA VAL A 355 28.35 1.07 -11.07
C VAL A 355 26.90 0.99 -10.61
N ILE A 356 25.98 1.44 -11.45
CA ILE A 356 24.54 1.41 -11.19
C ILE A 356 23.92 0.43 -12.17
N ASP A 357 23.32 -0.62 -11.62
CA ASP A 357 22.64 -1.67 -12.35
C ASP A 357 21.12 -1.42 -12.34
N LEU A 358 20.58 -1.22 -13.54
CA LEU A 358 19.16 -0.95 -13.82
C LEU A 358 18.51 -2.13 -14.57
N THR A 359 19.15 -3.31 -14.57
CA THR A 359 18.66 -4.50 -15.28
C THR A 359 17.40 -5.10 -14.66
N SER A 360 17.19 -4.93 -13.35
CA SER A 360 16.02 -5.40 -12.61
C SER A 360 15.09 -4.25 -12.19
N SER A 361 13.94 -4.56 -11.59
CA SER A 361 13.01 -3.56 -11.02
C SER A 361 13.63 -2.82 -9.81
N VAL A 362 14.64 -3.45 -9.19
CA VAL A 362 15.43 -2.95 -8.09
C VAL A 362 16.72 -2.33 -8.62
N VAL A 363 17.05 -1.11 -8.16
CA VAL A 363 18.27 -0.43 -8.58
C VAL A 363 19.40 -0.79 -7.63
N LYS A 364 20.52 -1.31 -8.16
CA LYS A 364 21.68 -1.70 -7.35
C LYS A 364 22.85 -0.79 -7.67
N GLU A 365 23.48 -0.24 -6.65
CA GLU A 365 24.61 0.66 -6.79
C GLU A 365 25.81 0.10 -6.03
N ASP A 366 26.84 -0.28 -6.79
CA ASP A 366 28.13 -0.76 -6.30
C ASP A 366 29.16 0.38 -6.41
N ILE A 367 29.69 0.82 -5.27
CA ILE A 367 30.67 1.91 -5.18
C ILE A 367 31.98 1.34 -4.65
N GLY A 368 33.07 1.51 -5.40
CA GLY A 368 34.43 1.27 -4.95
C GLY A 368 35.15 2.58 -4.71
N ILE A 369 35.54 2.84 -3.47
CA ILE A 369 36.25 4.06 -3.07
C ILE A 369 37.67 3.70 -2.68
N ARG A 370 38.64 4.44 -3.22
CA ARG A 370 40.02 4.43 -2.79
C ARG A 370 40.33 5.81 -2.23
N ALA A 371 40.56 5.89 -0.93
CA ALA A 371 40.75 7.16 -0.23
C ALA A 371 42.09 7.18 0.50
N ASN A 372 42.79 8.31 0.40
CA ASN A 372 44.02 8.61 1.12
C ASN A 372 43.69 9.50 2.31
N TYR A 373 44.27 9.20 3.46
CA TYR A 373 44.08 10.01 4.67
C TYR A 373 45.10 11.15 4.75
N LEU A 374 44.63 12.37 4.96
CA LEU A 374 45.41 13.60 5.02
C LEU A 374 45.25 14.34 6.37
N GLY A 375 44.49 13.79 7.32
CA GLY A 375 44.27 14.39 8.63
C GLY A 375 45.49 14.27 9.57
N ALA A 376 45.59 15.19 10.53
CA ALA A 376 46.74 15.29 11.45
C ALA A 376 46.78 14.19 12.54
N ASN A 377 45.62 13.68 12.96
CA ASN A 377 45.49 12.63 14.00
C ASN A 377 44.97 11.33 13.36
N PRO A 378 45.33 10.13 13.83
CA PRO A 378 44.74 8.89 13.30
C PRO A 378 43.21 8.89 13.41
N THR A 379 42.51 8.42 12.37
CA THR A 379 41.04 8.30 12.36
C THR A 379 40.60 6.85 12.19
N GLN A 380 39.45 6.50 12.76
CA GLN A 380 38.85 5.17 12.60
C GLN A 380 37.55 5.20 11.79
N PHE A 381 37.14 6.34 11.24
CA PHE A 381 35.87 6.44 10.51
C PHE A 381 36.00 7.21 9.20
N TYR A 382 35.20 6.82 8.23
CA TYR A 382 35.01 7.49 6.95
C TYR A 382 33.56 7.97 6.83
N HIS A 383 33.33 9.21 6.40
CA HIS A 383 31.99 9.75 6.20
C HIS A 383 31.47 9.46 4.78
N PHE A 384 30.32 8.83 4.71
CA PHE A 384 29.57 8.57 3.49
C PHE A 384 28.27 9.37 3.50
N VAL A 385 27.93 10.08 2.42
CA VAL A 385 26.73 10.91 2.37
C VAL A 385 25.71 10.25 1.44
N LEU A 386 24.50 10.01 1.96
CA LEU A 386 23.37 9.57 1.16
C LEU A 386 22.54 10.79 0.73
N PRO A 387 22.20 10.94 -0.57
CA PRO A 387 21.27 11.97 -1.00
C PRO A 387 19.91 11.82 -0.30
N SER A 388 19.37 12.92 0.24
CA SER A 388 18.11 12.92 0.99
C SER A 388 16.93 12.34 0.21
N VAL A 389 16.91 12.54 -1.11
CA VAL A 389 15.88 12.02 -2.03
C VAL A 389 15.82 10.49 -2.03
N LEU A 390 16.93 9.81 -1.75
CA LEU A 390 17.04 8.35 -1.78
C LEU A 390 16.86 7.71 -0.40
N TYR A 391 16.68 8.50 0.66
CA TYR A 391 16.65 7.98 2.02
C TYR A 391 15.46 7.05 2.30
N ASN A 392 14.26 7.42 1.83
CA ASN A 392 13.06 6.61 2.06
C ASN A 392 13.01 5.36 1.19
N ASP A 393 13.71 5.38 0.05
CA ASP A 393 13.65 4.34 -0.97
C ASP A 393 14.83 3.35 -0.86
N ILE A 394 15.71 3.54 0.12
CA ILE A 394 16.81 2.61 0.35
C ILE A 394 16.31 1.36 1.08
N SER A 395 16.68 0.21 0.55
CA SER A 395 16.35 -1.09 1.13
C SER A 395 17.54 -1.70 1.86
N LEU A 396 18.74 -1.66 1.26
CA LEU A 396 19.94 -2.25 1.83
C LEU A 396 21.13 -1.30 1.65
N MET A 397 21.92 -1.16 2.71
CA MET A 397 23.16 -0.38 2.74
C MET A 397 24.24 -1.19 3.47
N GLU A 398 25.26 -1.62 2.74
CA GLU A 398 26.39 -2.39 3.29
C GLU A 398 27.72 -1.75 2.91
N ALA A 399 28.65 -1.64 3.87
CA ALA A 399 30.04 -1.28 3.62
C ALA A 399 30.98 -2.46 3.92
N PHE A 400 32.05 -2.59 3.15
CA PHE A 400 33.06 -3.63 3.33
C PHE A 400 34.44 -3.16 2.87
N LEU A 401 35.50 -3.80 3.37
CA LEU A 401 36.85 -3.59 2.85
C LEU A 401 37.04 -4.36 1.55
N LYS A 402 37.60 -3.69 0.54
CA LYS A 402 37.85 -4.26 -0.78
C LYS A 402 39.21 -4.98 -0.81
N HIS A 403 39.35 -6.02 0.03
CA HIS A 403 40.46 -6.98 0.03
C HIS A 403 40.00 -8.33 -0.58
N LYS A 404 40.87 -9.37 -0.57
CA LYS A 404 40.50 -10.71 -1.08
C LYS A 404 39.33 -11.32 -0.29
N SER A 405 39.20 -11.00 0.99
CA SER A 405 38.00 -11.21 1.79
C SER A 405 37.20 -9.90 1.85
N LYS A 406 35.88 -9.96 1.58
CA LYS A 406 34.96 -8.83 1.72
C LYS A 406 34.56 -8.69 3.16
N ASP A 407 35.41 -8.05 3.95
CA ASP A 407 35.19 -7.88 5.38
C ASP A 407 34.14 -6.78 5.61
N ALA A 408 32.98 -7.14 6.20
CA ALA A 408 31.92 -6.18 6.52
C ALA A 408 32.38 -5.12 7.52
N LEU A 409 31.89 -3.89 7.33
CA LEU A 409 32.18 -2.73 8.17
C LEU A 409 30.88 -2.21 8.80
N LYS A 410 30.98 -1.72 10.03
CA LYS A 410 29.83 -1.11 10.72
C LYS A 410 29.55 0.27 10.16
N MET A 411 28.27 0.57 9.94
CA MET A 411 27.79 1.87 9.51
C MET A 411 26.84 2.45 10.55
N GLU A 412 27.01 3.72 10.91
CA GLU A 412 26.10 4.42 11.83
C GLU A 412 25.73 5.79 11.28
N LEU A 413 24.47 6.18 11.42
CA LEU A 413 24.00 7.51 11.05
C LEU A 413 24.58 8.56 12.02
N ALA A 414 25.22 9.60 11.48
CA ALA A 414 25.87 10.65 12.24
C ALA A 414 25.35 12.04 11.84
N GLY A 415 24.51 12.64 12.69
CA GLY A 415 24.14 14.06 12.62
C GLY A 415 23.04 14.41 11.60
N GLN A 416 23.01 15.70 11.21
CA GLN A 416 22.10 16.25 10.19
C GLN A 416 22.67 15.99 8.77
N LEU A 417 21.81 15.80 7.75
CA LEU A 417 22.12 15.50 6.33
C LEU A 417 22.37 14.02 5.91
N TYR A 418 21.80 13.02 6.60
CA TYR A 418 21.88 11.60 6.15
C TYR A 418 23.33 11.11 5.92
N VAL A 419 24.24 11.54 6.79
CA VAL A 419 25.66 11.19 6.76
C VAL A 419 25.88 9.92 7.59
N TYR A 420 26.56 8.94 7.02
CA TYR A 420 26.92 7.68 7.67
C TYR A 420 28.41 7.66 7.99
N LYS A 421 28.75 7.28 9.22
CA LYS A 421 30.12 6.92 9.61
C LYS A 421 30.35 5.44 9.34
N ILE A 422 31.31 5.15 8.47
CA ILE A 422 31.81 3.81 8.22
C ILE A 422 33.01 3.58 9.13
N TYR A 423 32.90 2.67 10.09
CA TYR A 423 33.98 2.35 11.03
C TYR A 423 34.98 1.41 10.38
N LEU A 424 36.25 1.81 10.38
CA LEU A 424 37.38 1.00 9.95
C LEU A 424 37.80 0.05 11.09
N LYS A 425 38.29 -1.14 10.72
CA LYS A 425 38.77 -2.11 11.72
C LYS A 425 39.99 -1.60 12.48
N GLU A 426 40.87 -0.90 11.78
CA GLU A 426 42.11 -0.34 12.31
C GLU A 426 42.14 1.18 12.05
N PRO A 427 42.74 1.97 12.96
CA PRO A 427 42.90 3.41 12.74
C PRO A 427 43.85 3.67 11.58
N LEU A 428 43.48 4.62 10.73
CA LEU A 428 44.24 5.01 9.55
C LEU A 428 45.15 6.20 9.89
N GLU A 429 46.45 6.02 9.65
CA GLU A 429 47.48 7.04 9.85
C GLU A 429 47.63 7.96 8.62
N TYR A 430 48.31 9.09 8.80
CA TYR A 430 48.57 10.06 7.73
C TYR A 430 49.23 9.42 6.51
N ASN A 431 48.72 9.76 5.31
CA ASN A 431 49.16 9.27 4.00
C ASN A 431 48.95 7.77 3.74
N ASN A 432 48.22 7.06 4.61
CA ASN A 432 47.80 5.70 4.34
C ASN A 432 46.51 5.68 3.51
N GLN A 433 46.39 4.62 2.68
CA GLN A 433 45.27 4.44 1.76
C GLN A 433 44.33 3.34 2.25
N VAL A 434 43.03 3.59 2.16
CA VAL A 434 41.97 2.61 2.42
C VAL A 434 41.18 2.32 1.13
N LYS A 435 40.76 1.06 0.97
CA LYS A 435 39.93 0.60 -0.16
C LYS A 435 38.59 0.11 0.36
N LEU A 436 37.56 0.92 0.17
CA LEU A 436 36.20 0.67 0.63
C LEU A 436 35.32 0.21 -0.54
N GLY A 437 34.38 -0.68 -0.24
CA GLY A 437 33.25 -1.02 -1.08
C GLY A 437 31.96 -0.63 -0.35
N VAL A 438 31.06 0.07 -1.02
CA VAL A 438 29.72 0.39 -0.52
C VAL A 438 28.70 -0.16 -1.51
N LYS A 439 27.71 -0.88 -0.99
CA LYS A 439 26.61 -1.49 -1.73
C LYS A 439 25.31 -0.86 -1.28
N LEU A 440 24.57 -0.29 -2.24
CA LEU A 440 23.27 0.31 -2.00
C LEU A 440 22.25 -0.35 -2.90
N THR A 441 21.08 -0.65 -2.34
CA THR A 441 19.95 -1.19 -3.10
C THR A 441 18.75 -0.29 -2.87
N TYR A 442 18.15 0.20 -3.96
CA TYR A 442 16.99 1.09 -3.92
C TYR A 442 15.75 0.42 -4.52
N THR A 443 14.62 0.65 -3.89
CA THR A 443 13.28 0.26 -4.37
C THR A 443 12.62 1.48 -5.04
N HIS A 444 11.58 1.24 -5.84
CA HIS A 444 10.67 2.30 -6.36
C HIS A 444 11.29 3.46 -7.17
N GLN A 445 12.54 3.30 -7.65
CA GLN A 445 13.24 4.34 -8.43
C GLN A 445 12.92 4.34 -9.93
N ILE A 446 12.50 3.20 -10.47
CA ILE A 446 12.22 3.03 -11.90
C ILE A 446 10.72 3.27 -12.12
N ARG A 447 10.37 4.16 -13.04
CA ARG A 447 8.96 4.52 -13.30
C ARG A 447 8.60 4.34 -14.78
N PRO A 448 7.40 3.83 -15.11
CA PRO A 448 6.96 3.70 -16.49
C PRO A 448 6.75 5.07 -17.14
N PHE A 449 7.26 5.23 -18.36
CA PHE A 449 7.05 6.40 -19.19
C PHE A 449 6.94 5.95 -20.66
N PRO A 450 5.78 6.08 -21.33
CA PRO A 450 4.52 6.63 -20.80
C PRO A 450 3.91 5.73 -19.70
N VAL A 451 3.04 6.32 -18.87
CA VAL A 451 2.37 5.63 -17.74
C VAL A 451 1.32 4.63 -18.24
N GLN A 452 0.77 4.84 -19.45
CA GLN A 452 -0.21 3.98 -20.09
C GLN A 452 0.30 3.54 -21.46
N ILE A 453 0.10 2.26 -21.79
CA ILE A 453 0.51 1.64 -23.05
C ILE A 453 -0.55 0.66 -23.57
N PRO A 454 -0.62 0.42 -24.89
CA PRO A 454 -1.46 -0.64 -25.47
C PRO A 454 -1.12 -2.03 -24.93
N GLN A 455 -2.10 -2.93 -24.92
CA GLN A 455 -1.97 -4.31 -24.42
C GLN A 455 -0.81 -5.09 -25.06
N ILE A 456 -0.62 -4.94 -26.37
CA ILE A 456 0.53 -5.50 -27.09
C ILE A 456 1.53 -4.38 -27.38
N SER A 457 2.32 -4.02 -26.39
CA SER A 457 3.39 -3.05 -26.59
C SER A 457 4.54 -3.24 -25.61
N LYS A 458 5.68 -2.66 -25.96
CA LYS A 458 6.89 -2.67 -25.14
C LYS A 458 6.83 -1.53 -24.14
N GLN A 459 7.05 -1.85 -22.86
CA GLN A 459 7.19 -0.84 -21.84
C GLN A 459 8.54 -0.13 -21.93
N HIS A 460 8.52 1.17 -21.68
CA HIS A 460 9.71 1.97 -21.46
C HIS A 460 9.62 2.61 -20.08
N VAL A 461 10.78 2.87 -19.49
CA VAL A 461 10.90 3.39 -18.12
C VAL A 461 11.92 4.50 -18.06
N THR A 462 11.76 5.34 -17.05
CA THR A 462 12.69 6.42 -16.73
C THR A 462 13.38 6.19 -15.40
N TYR A 463 14.67 6.51 -15.36
CA TYR A 463 15.48 6.54 -14.14
C TYR A 463 16.30 7.83 -14.10
N SER A 464 16.39 8.47 -12.93
CA SER A 464 17.15 9.71 -12.74
C SER A 464 18.14 9.55 -11.58
N SER A 465 19.34 10.08 -11.75
CA SER A 465 20.41 10.00 -10.74
C SER A 465 21.40 11.15 -10.88
N ASN A 466 22.42 11.19 -10.04
CA ASN A 466 23.57 12.09 -10.20
C ASN A 466 24.67 11.37 -11.03
N ILE A 467 25.47 12.11 -11.81
CA ILE A 467 26.65 11.55 -12.49
C ILE A 467 27.74 11.24 -11.46
N PHE A 468 27.98 12.17 -10.54
CA PHE A 468 29.02 12.07 -9.52
C PHE A 468 28.47 11.47 -8.22
N LEU A 469 29.34 10.80 -7.46
CA LEU A 469 29.02 10.43 -6.09
C LEU A 469 29.02 11.69 -5.23
N LEU A 470 27.99 11.86 -4.40
CA LEU A 470 27.92 12.98 -3.45
C LEU A 470 28.87 12.72 -2.27
N SER A 471 30.18 12.88 -2.48
CA SER A 471 31.18 12.68 -1.42
C SER A 471 31.47 13.98 -0.68
N PRO A 472 31.68 13.97 0.65
CA PRO A 472 32.10 15.17 1.39
C PRO A 472 33.58 15.52 1.15
N TYR A 473 34.31 14.69 0.42
CA TYR A 473 35.74 14.82 0.15
C TYR A 473 36.01 15.15 -1.31
N HIS A 474 37.17 15.73 -1.56
CA HIS A 474 37.68 15.91 -2.92
C HIS A 474 37.88 14.54 -3.59
N THR A 475 37.66 14.46 -4.90
CA THR A 475 37.84 13.23 -5.66
C THR A 475 38.68 13.47 -6.90
N THR A 476 39.83 12.81 -6.96
CA THR A 476 40.83 12.96 -8.03
C THR A 476 40.40 12.30 -9.33
N ASP A 477 39.87 11.07 -9.27
CA ASP A 477 39.35 10.34 -10.44
C ASP A 477 38.00 9.70 -10.12
N ILE A 478 36.99 9.93 -10.95
CA ILE A 478 35.69 9.25 -10.84
C ILE A 478 35.21 8.72 -12.18
N LYS A 479 34.75 7.46 -12.15
CA LYS A 479 34.09 6.78 -13.25
C LYS A 479 32.74 6.24 -12.81
N THR A 480 31.68 6.62 -13.51
CA THR A 480 30.31 6.15 -13.25
C THR A 480 29.78 5.38 -14.45
N THR A 481 29.32 4.15 -14.24
CA THR A 481 28.75 3.29 -15.29
C THR A 481 27.30 2.94 -14.96
N PHE A 482 26.38 3.18 -15.88
CA PHE A 482 24.99 2.72 -15.82
C PHE A 482 24.82 1.49 -16.72
N THR A 483 24.21 0.42 -16.22
CA THR A 483 23.96 -0.82 -16.97
C THR A 483 22.46 -1.03 -17.14
N PHE A 484 22.03 -1.32 -18.36
CA PHE A 484 20.62 -1.44 -18.77
C PHE A 484 20.29 -2.89 -19.19
N PRO A 485 19.01 -3.31 -19.09
CA PRO A 485 18.59 -4.67 -19.46
C PRO A 485 18.67 -4.92 -20.96
N THR A 486 18.54 -3.86 -21.78
CA THR A 486 18.57 -3.94 -23.24
C THR A 486 19.51 -2.88 -23.82
N THR A 487 19.87 -3.03 -25.09
CA THR A 487 20.65 -2.03 -25.84
C THR A 487 19.80 -0.86 -26.33
N ASN A 488 18.47 -0.91 -26.15
CA ASN A 488 17.55 0.11 -26.63
C ASN A 488 17.35 1.19 -25.57
N ILE A 489 18.23 2.20 -25.62
CA ILE A 489 18.16 3.41 -24.81
C ILE A 489 17.58 4.50 -25.70
N VAL A 490 16.34 4.90 -25.44
CA VAL A 490 15.60 5.90 -26.24
C VAL A 490 16.26 7.27 -26.12
N ASN A 491 16.62 7.66 -24.90
CA ASN A 491 17.25 8.95 -24.63
C ASN A 491 18.04 8.89 -23.33
N PHE A 492 19.19 9.55 -23.28
CA PHE A 492 19.88 9.86 -22.02
C PHE A 492 20.31 11.34 -22.04
N LYS A 493 20.08 12.03 -20.92
CA LYS A 493 20.43 13.43 -20.73
C LYS A 493 21.28 13.56 -19.47
N GLY A 494 22.24 14.48 -19.47
CA GLY A 494 23.06 14.77 -18.28
C GLY A 494 24.47 15.19 -18.65
N GLY A 495 25.03 16.11 -17.85
CA GLY A 495 26.44 16.50 -17.92
C GLY A 495 26.88 17.37 -19.10
N GLN A 496 26.01 17.64 -20.08
CA GLN A 496 26.33 18.51 -21.22
C GLN A 496 26.66 19.96 -20.79
N PRO A 497 27.65 20.63 -21.42
CA PRO A 497 28.53 20.13 -22.48
C PRO A 497 29.80 19.42 -22.00
N LEU A 498 30.17 19.51 -20.71
CA LEU A 498 31.50 19.16 -20.19
C LEU A 498 31.66 17.71 -19.71
N TYR A 499 30.58 17.07 -19.27
CA TYR A 499 30.55 15.77 -18.60
C TYR A 499 29.65 14.78 -19.34
N GLN A 500 29.88 14.64 -20.64
CA GLN A 500 29.05 13.80 -21.51
C GLN A 500 29.28 12.32 -21.22
N GLY A 501 28.21 11.52 -21.27
CA GLY A 501 28.30 10.06 -21.16
C GLY A 501 28.47 9.42 -22.54
N GLU A 502 29.30 8.39 -22.61
CA GLU A 502 29.49 7.57 -23.80
C GLU A 502 28.58 6.34 -23.74
N HIS A 503 27.77 6.15 -24.77
CA HIS A 503 26.92 4.96 -24.87
C HIS A 503 27.72 3.77 -25.43
N THR A 504 27.80 2.70 -24.67
CA THR A 504 28.49 1.46 -25.00
C THR A 504 27.56 0.25 -24.86
N LYS A 505 27.04 -0.26 -25.98
CA LYS A 505 26.14 -1.44 -26.06
C LYS A 505 24.86 -1.30 -25.21
N ASN A 506 24.89 -1.82 -23.97
CA ASN A 506 23.80 -1.80 -22.99
C ASN A 506 24.20 -0.99 -21.74
N SER A 507 25.18 -0.10 -21.86
CA SER A 507 25.70 0.68 -20.76
C SER A 507 26.00 2.11 -21.20
N VAL A 508 25.90 3.06 -20.26
CA VAL A 508 26.34 4.45 -20.46
C VAL A 508 27.42 4.74 -19.45
N VAL A 509 28.58 5.16 -19.93
CA VAL A 509 29.78 5.40 -19.12
C VAL A 509 30.08 6.89 -19.07
N TYR A 510 30.17 7.43 -17.86
CA TYR A 510 30.56 8.81 -17.57
C TYR A 510 31.97 8.81 -16.98
N GLY A 511 32.89 9.50 -17.66
CA GLY A 511 34.28 9.64 -17.24
C GLY A 511 35.19 8.49 -17.68
N SER A 512 36.44 8.43 -17.20
CA SER A 512 36.98 9.16 -16.05
C SER A 512 36.94 10.69 -16.14
N PHE A 513 36.46 11.31 -15.06
CA PHE A 513 36.56 12.76 -14.85
C PHE A 513 37.50 13.05 -13.68
N ASN A 514 38.31 14.09 -13.84
CA ASN A 514 39.33 14.45 -12.86
C ASN A 514 38.92 15.66 -12.01
N ASP A 515 39.50 15.75 -10.81
CA ASP A 515 39.45 16.91 -9.92
C ASP A 515 38.03 17.41 -9.62
N ILE A 516 37.23 16.52 -9.03
CA ILE A 516 35.84 16.80 -8.65
C ILE A 516 35.78 17.38 -7.23
N PRO A 517 35.17 18.57 -7.06
CA PRO A 517 35.08 19.19 -5.74
C PRO A 517 34.12 18.40 -4.81
N PRO A 518 34.26 18.56 -3.48
CA PRO A 518 33.32 18.02 -2.51
C PRO A 518 31.85 18.38 -2.81
N LEU A 519 30.95 17.43 -2.55
CA LEU A 519 29.49 17.56 -2.67
C LEU A 519 29.00 18.05 -4.04
N PHE A 520 29.69 17.66 -5.13
CA PHE A 520 29.36 18.11 -6.48
C PHE A 520 28.16 17.36 -7.08
N ILE A 521 27.20 18.12 -7.62
CA ILE A 521 25.95 17.59 -8.19
C ILE A 521 25.85 17.93 -9.68
N ARG A 522 25.68 16.91 -10.51
CA ARG A 522 25.34 16.97 -11.94
C ARG A 522 24.30 15.90 -12.29
N PRO A 523 23.01 16.24 -12.33
CA PRO A 523 21.95 15.26 -12.57
C PRO A 523 22.01 14.67 -13.99
N CYS A 524 21.53 13.44 -14.11
CA CYS A 524 21.33 12.71 -15.35
C CYS A 524 20.01 11.93 -15.30
N SER A 525 19.43 11.69 -16.47
CA SER A 525 18.18 10.96 -16.64
C SER A 525 18.25 10.05 -17.86
N PHE A 526 17.67 8.86 -17.74
CA PHE A 526 17.66 7.83 -18.78
C PHE A 526 16.23 7.43 -19.08
N HIS A 527 15.95 7.18 -20.36
CA HIS A 527 14.70 6.61 -20.86
C HIS A 527 15.06 5.40 -21.73
N TYR A 528 14.63 4.20 -21.33
CA TYR A 528 15.07 2.94 -21.94
C TYR A 528 13.96 1.88 -21.95
N GLU A 529 14.10 0.89 -22.83
CA GLU A 529 13.18 -0.25 -22.94
C GLU A 529 13.35 -1.22 -21.76
N TYR A 530 12.25 -1.51 -21.06
CA TYR A 530 12.18 -2.45 -19.94
C TYR A 530 11.00 -3.39 -20.16
N LYS A 531 11.28 -4.65 -20.53
CA LYS A 531 10.27 -5.63 -20.93
C LYS A 531 9.65 -6.36 -19.74
N SER A 532 10.40 -6.54 -18.66
CA SER A 532 9.94 -7.33 -17.53
C SER A 532 8.80 -6.64 -16.78
N PRO A 533 7.90 -7.41 -16.14
CA PRO A 533 6.92 -6.83 -15.24
C PRO A 533 7.62 -6.20 -14.03
N ILE A 534 7.15 -5.04 -13.59
CA ILE A 534 7.64 -4.40 -12.36
C ILE A 534 6.69 -4.81 -11.24
N ILE A 535 7.16 -5.68 -10.35
CA ILE A 535 6.34 -6.31 -9.32
C ILE A 535 6.73 -5.78 -7.94
N THR A 536 5.71 -5.37 -7.19
CA THR A 536 5.82 -4.92 -5.81
C THR A 536 4.88 -5.74 -4.95
N VAL A 537 5.41 -6.37 -3.92
CA VAL A 537 4.64 -7.06 -2.89
C VAL A 537 4.38 -6.03 -1.79
N THR A 538 3.14 -5.57 -1.64
CA THR A 538 2.79 -4.53 -0.67
C THR A 538 2.82 -5.05 0.76
N ASP A 539 2.36 -6.30 0.95
CA ASP A 539 2.33 -6.97 2.24
C ASP A 539 2.73 -8.43 2.04
N LEU A 540 3.74 -8.88 2.77
CA LEU A 540 4.19 -10.27 2.79
C LEU A 540 4.13 -10.81 4.22
N LYS A 541 3.18 -11.71 4.47
CA LYS A 541 3.04 -12.38 5.77
C LYS A 541 3.57 -13.79 5.67
N ARG A 542 4.70 -14.06 6.34
CA ARG A 542 5.35 -15.37 6.39
C ARG A 542 5.11 -16.02 7.75
N HIS A 543 4.44 -17.15 7.76
CA HIS A 543 4.17 -17.94 8.96
C HIS A 543 4.97 -19.24 8.94
N VAL A 544 5.89 -19.38 9.89
CA VAL A 544 6.75 -20.55 10.08
C VAL A 544 6.33 -21.25 11.36
N GLN A 545 5.86 -22.48 11.26
CA GLN A 545 5.46 -23.28 12.41
C GLN A 545 6.37 -24.48 12.59
N VAL A 546 7.00 -24.58 13.75
CA VAL A 546 7.86 -25.71 14.13
C VAL A 546 7.05 -26.75 14.91
N SER A 547 7.09 -28.02 14.48
CA SER A 547 6.40 -29.12 15.15
C SER A 547 7.34 -30.30 15.43
N HIS A 548 7.59 -30.58 16.72
CA HIS A 548 8.40 -31.73 17.14
C HIS A 548 7.61 -33.04 17.07
N TRP A 549 6.29 -32.99 17.22
CA TRP A 549 5.42 -34.16 17.06
C TRP A 549 5.45 -34.72 15.64
N GLY A 550 5.46 -33.83 14.64
CA GLY A 550 5.51 -34.22 13.23
C GLY A 550 6.92 -34.25 12.64
N GLY A 551 7.96 -33.90 13.41
CA GLY A 551 9.33 -33.76 12.92
C GLY A 551 9.47 -32.83 11.71
N LYS A 552 8.60 -31.80 11.61
CA LYS A 552 8.47 -30.97 10.42
C LYS A 552 8.37 -29.49 10.74
N VAL A 553 8.80 -28.67 9.79
CA VAL A 553 8.58 -27.22 9.77
C VAL A 553 7.58 -26.93 8.66
N SER A 554 6.48 -26.31 9.01
CA SER A 554 5.47 -25.83 8.05
C SER A 554 5.74 -24.37 7.74
N VAL A 555 5.71 -24.00 6.47
CA VAL A 555 5.85 -22.61 6.03
C VAL A 555 4.65 -22.27 5.16
N GLU A 556 3.93 -21.24 5.55
CA GLU A 556 2.77 -20.69 4.83
C GLU A 556 2.99 -19.20 4.71
N GLU A 557 2.77 -18.65 3.52
CA GLU A 557 3.03 -17.23 3.30
C GLU A 557 1.80 -16.58 2.69
N ASN A 558 1.72 -15.26 2.66
CA ASN A 558 0.62 -14.56 2.02
C ASN A 558 1.21 -13.33 1.35
N TYR A 559 1.16 -13.29 0.02
CA TYR A 559 1.68 -12.17 -0.76
C TYR A 559 0.52 -11.29 -1.18
N ALA A 560 0.65 -9.98 -1.08
CA ALA A 560 -0.23 -9.03 -1.76
C ALA A 560 0.56 -8.38 -2.90
N ILE A 561 0.32 -8.81 -4.14
CA ILE A 561 1.14 -8.41 -5.31
C ILE A 561 0.48 -7.29 -6.12
N ARG A 562 1.23 -6.22 -6.37
CA ARG A 562 0.90 -5.09 -7.25
C ARG A 562 1.84 -5.04 -8.46
N HIS A 563 1.31 -4.62 -9.61
CA HIS A 563 2.09 -4.43 -10.83
C HIS A 563 2.32 -2.94 -11.11
N ASP A 564 3.53 -2.45 -10.87
CA ASP A 564 3.91 -1.03 -10.96
C ASP A 564 4.45 -0.60 -12.33
N GLY A 565 4.46 -1.51 -13.31
CA GLY A 565 4.73 -1.18 -14.70
C GLY A 565 3.61 -0.37 -15.36
N ALA A 566 3.78 -0.05 -16.64
CA ALA A 566 2.84 0.75 -17.40
C ALA A 566 1.45 0.10 -17.45
N ARG A 567 0.39 0.91 -17.24
CA ARG A 567 -1.01 0.49 -17.25
C ARG A 567 -1.51 0.31 -18.67
N LEU A 568 -2.64 -0.38 -18.83
CA LEU A 568 -3.32 -0.45 -20.13
C LEU A 568 -3.93 0.92 -20.47
N ASP A 569 -3.76 1.37 -21.71
CA ASP A 569 -4.39 2.58 -22.25
C ASP A 569 -5.90 2.38 -22.53
N LYS A 570 -6.30 1.14 -22.81
CA LYS A 570 -7.65 0.68 -23.11
C LYS A 570 -8.04 -0.49 -22.21
N GLU A 571 -9.31 -0.87 -22.28
CA GLU A 571 -9.80 -2.06 -21.60
C GLU A 571 -9.11 -3.34 -22.13
N PHE A 572 -9.01 -4.35 -21.26
CA PHE A 572 -8.42 -5.63 -21.61
C PHE A 572 -9.22 -6.34 -22.71
N ASN A 573 -8.54 -6.75 -23.77
CA ASN A 573 -9.11 -7.53 -24.86
C ASN A 573 -8.55 -8.96 -24.86
N ARG A 574 -9.41 -9.92 -24.49
CA ARG A 574 -9.04 -11.34 -24.44
C ARG A 574 -8.65 -11.92 -25.80
N LEU A 575 -9.30 -11.51 -26.88
CA LEU A 575 -9.00 -12.00 -28.22
C LEU A 575 -7.59 -11.56 -28.65
N GLU A 576 -7.28 -10.29 -28.43
CA GLU A 576 -5.97 -9.71 -28.70
C GLU A 576 -4.88 -10.41 -27.85
N TYR A 577 -5.16 -10.68 -26.58
CA TYR A 577 -4.24 -11.40 -25.70
C TYR A 577 -3.95 -12.83 -26.21
N GLN A 578 -4.98 -13.55 -26.67
CA GLN A 578 -4.82 -14.90 -27.21
C GLN A 578 -4.04 -14.91 -28.54
N MET A 579 -4.33 -13.95 -29.42
CA MET A 579 -3.59 -13.78 -30.68
C MET A 579 -2.12 -13.42 -30.43
N ALA A 580 -1.82 -12.71 -29.34
CA ALA A 580 -0.48 -12.27 -28.97
C ALA A 580 0.33 -13.27 -28.14
N SER A 581 -0.16 -14.50 -27.92
CA SER A 581 0.48 -15.48 -27.03
C SER A 581 1.99 -15.72 -27.27
N GLN A 582 2.46 -15.57 -28.51
CA GLN A 582 3.86 -15.74 -28.90
C GLN A 582 4.77 -14.53 -28.59
N VAL A 583 4.19 -13.37 -28.29
CA VAL A 583 4.92 -12.11 -28.06
C VAL A 583 4.68 -11.53 -26.67
N LEU A 584 3.94 -12.25 -25.79
CA LEU A 584 3.65 -11.79 -24.43
C LEU A 584 4.92 -11.59 -23.59
N ASP A 585 5.96 -12.38 -23.85
CA ASP A 585 7.29 -12.25 -23.21
C ASP A 585 8.00 -10.92 -23.54
N GLN A 586 7.57 -10.22 -24.59
CA GLN A 586 8.08 -8.91 -24.97
C GLN A 586 7.24 -7.76 -24.39
N THR A 587 6.13 -8.07 -23.72
CA THR A 587 5.25 -7.12 -23.04
C THR A 587 5.49 -7.16 -21.54
N ASN A 588 5.00 -6.14 -20.83
CA ASN A 588 5.13 -6.06 -19.38
C ASN A 588 4.11 -6.91 -18.62
N VAL A 589 3.41 -7.84 -19.27
CA VAL A 589 2.38 -8.65 -18.59
C VAL A 589 3.01 -9.71 -17.69
N LEU A 590 2.48 -9.88 -16.48
CA LEU A 590 2.83 -11.00 -15.62
C LEU A 590 1.87 -12.17 -15.88
N THR A 591 2.40 -13.23 -16.49
CA THR A 591 1.65 -14.47 -16.79
C THR A 591 1.82 -15.55 -15.73
N GLY A 592 2.91 -15.52 -14.97
CA GLY A 592 3.23 -16.53 -13.98
C GLY A 592 4.45 -16.17 -13.15
N LEU A 593 4.60 -16.88 -12.04
CA LEU A 593 5.67 -16.71 -11.06
C LEU A 593 6.35 -18.06 -10.82
N VAL A 594 7.65 -18.03 -10.58
CA VAL A 594 8.46 -19.23 -10.36
C VAL A 594 9.13 -19.13 -8.99
N PHE A 595 8.86 -20.12 -8.15
CA PHE A 595 9.40 -20.21 -6.80
C PHE A 595 10.34 -21.43 -6.70
N ASP A 596 11.59 -21.20 -6.33
CA ASP A 596 12.52 -22.21 -5.82
C ASP A 596 12.22 -22.55 -4.36
N LEU A 597 11.82 -23.79 -4.09
CA LEU A 597 11.59 -24.32 -2.73
C LEU A 597 12.75 -25.23 -2.30
N PRO A 598 12.88 -25.51 -0.99
CA PRO A 598 13.80 -26.53 -0.50
C PRO A 598 13.58 -27.90 -1.16
N LEU A 599 14.64 -28.70 -1.26
CA LEU A 599 14.60 -30.02 -1.91
C LEU A 599 13.53 -30.96 -1.31
N ASN A 600 13.34 -30.89 0.00
CA ASN A 600 12.41 -31.76 0.74
C ASN A 600 11.00 -31.13 0.90
N ALA A 601 10.63 -30.17 0.04
CA ALA A 601 9.29 -29.61 0.07
C ALA A 601 8.24 -30.69 -0.30
N GLU A 602 7.25 -30.83 0.57
CA GLU A 602 6.12 -31.75 0.45
C GLU A 602 4.82 -31.00 0.74
N ASP A 603 3.67 -31.55 0.35
CA ASP A 603 2.34 -30.96 0.56
C ASP A 603 2.19 -29.51 0.09
N VAL A 604 2.78 -29.20 -1.06
CA VAL A 604 2.71 -27.86 -1.67
C VAL A 604 1.30 -27.60 -2.18
N TYR A 605 0.71 -26.49 -1.77
CA TYR A 605 -0.59 -26.01 -2.24
C TYR A 605 -0.50 -24.55 -2.70
N PHE A 606 -1.39 -24.18 -3.61
CA PHE A 606 -1.55 -22.81 -4.09
C PHE A 606 -3.04 -22.44 -4.05
N ARG A 607 -3.37 -21.41 -3.28
CA ARG A 607 -4.74 -20.93 -3.06
C ARG A 607 -4.78 -19.41 -3.16
N ASP A 608 -5.94 -18.89 -3.51
CA ASP A 608 -6.32 -17.49 -3.34
C ASP A 608 -7.44 -17.36 -2.31
N GLU A 609 -7.93 -16.15 -2.06
CA GLU A 609 -8.97 -15.88 -1.07
C GLU A 609 -10.28 -16.62 -1.32
N VAL A 610 -10.57 -16.92 -2.60
CA VAL A 610 -11.83 -17.59 -2.99
C VAL A 610 -11.64 -19.09 -3.21
N GLY A 611 -10.44 -19.63 -2.98
CA GLY A 611 -10.18 -21.06 -2.92
C GLY A 611 -8.96 -21.53 -3.71
N ASN A 612 -8.95 -22.82 -4.05
CA ASN A 612 -7.81 -23.44 -4.69
C ASN A 612 -7.62 -22.99 -6.14
N VAL A 613 -6.36 -22.79 -6.55
CA VAL A 613 -6.00 -22.46 -7.93
C VAL A 613 -5.22 -23.62 -8.53
N SER A 614 -5.78 -24.25 -9.56
CA SER A 614 -5.19 -25.46 -10.17
C SER A 614 -4.08 -25.16 -11.19
N THR A 615 -3.90 -23.89 -11.59
CA THR A 615 -2.88 -23.45 -12.55
C THR A 615 -1.50 -23.32 -11.89
N SER A 616 -0.99 -24.45 -11.39
CA SER A 616 0.33 -24.58 -10.79
C SER A 616 1.03 -25.85 -11.25
N ASN A 617 2.35 -25.83 -11.34
CA ASN A 617 3.20 -26.94 -11.72
C ASN A 617 4.35 -27.09 -10.71
N PHE A 618 4.34 -28.17 -9.94
CA PHE A 618 5.40 -28.49 -8.98
C PHE A 618 6.31 -29.58 -9.53
N ARG A 619 7.62 -29.29 -9.61
CA ARG A 619 8.65 -30.25 -10.02
C ARG A 619 9.77 -30.33 -9.00
N ARG A 620 10.28 -31.54 -8.77
CA ARG A 620 11.48 -31.77 -7.94
C ARG A 620 12.71 -31.89 -8.84
N GLU A 621 13.72 -31.05 -8.61
CA GLU A 621 15.02 -31.12 -9.26
C GLU A 621 16.06 -31.74 -8.32
N LYS A 622 17.31 -31.91 -8.79
CA LYS A 622 18.36 -32.57 -7.99
C LYS A 622 18.80 -31.75 -6.77
N SER A 623 18.75 -30.42 -6.86
CA SER A 623 19.25 -29.50 -5.82
C SER A 623 18.16 -28.69 -5.13
N LYS A 624 16.99 -28.55 -5.76
CA LYS A 624 15.85 -27.75 -5.26
C LYS A 624 14.54 -28.31 -5.81
N SER A 625 13.43 -27.87 -5.24
CA SER A 625 12.11 -28.05 -5.85
C SER A 625 11.70 -26.73 -6.50
N ILE A 626 10.91 -26.78 -7.58
CA ILE A 626 10.41 -25.59 -8.27
C ILE A 626 8.88 -25.67 -8.31
N LEU A 627 8.23 -24.57 -7.92
CA LEU A 627 6.81 -24.35 -8.07
C LEU A 627 6.60 -23.21 -9.07
N GLU A 628 6.04 -23.53 -10.23
CA GLU A 628 5.58 -22.55 -11.20
C GLU A 628 4.09 -22.32 -10.97
N ILE A 629 3.66 -21.08 -10.79
CA ILE A 629 2.24 -20.74 -10.64
C ILE A 629 1.82 -19.74 -11.70
N SER A 630 0.56 -19.82 -12.09
CA SER A 630 -0.07 -18.81 -12.94
C SER A 630 -1.29 -18.27 -12.20
N PRO A 631 -1.38 -16.94 -12.00
CA PRO A 631 -2.58 -16.32 -11.46
C PRO A 631 -3.82 -16.61 -12.33
N ARG A 632 -5.03 -16.45 -11.77
CA ARG A 632 -6.28 -16.67 -12.51
C ARG A 632 -6.43 -15.78 -13.74
N PHE A 633 -5.88 -14.58 -13.68
CA PHE A 633 -5.88 -13.60 -14.75
C PHE A 633 -4.47 -13.02 -14.94
N PRO A 634 -4.07 -12.71 -16.18
CA PRO A 634 -2.80 -12.03 -16.44
C PRO A 634 -2.81 -10.66 -15.75
N LEU A 635 -1.71 -10.30 -15.10
CA LEU A 635 -1.59 -9.02 -14.41
C LEU A 635 -0.89 -8.00 -15.30
N PHE A 636 -1.60 -6.92 -15.63
CA PHE A 636 -1.06 -5.73 -16.30
C PHE A 636 -0.86 -4.60 -15.28
N GLY A 637 -0.26 -3.46 -15.67
CA GLY A 637 -0.04 -2.33 -14.75
C GLY A 637 -1.31 -1.84 -14.07
N GLY A 638 -1.27 -1.71 -12.74
CA GLY A 638 -2.42 -1.33 -11.91
C GLY A 638 -2.41 -1.94 -10.50
N LYS A 639 -3.39 -1.56 -9.69
CA LYS A 639 -3.61 -2.15 -8.36
C LYS A 639 -4.46 -3.41 -8.50
N TYR A 640 -3.87 -4.56 -8.18
CA TYR A 640 -4.56 -5.83 -8.06
C TYR A 640 -4.16 -6.44 -6.72
N MET A 641 -5.05 -7.23 -6.13
CA MET A 641 -4.76 -7.96 -4.89
C MET A 641 -4.77 -9.44 -5.23
N LEU A 642 -3.59 -10.03 -5.32
CA LEU A 642 -3.41 -11.46 -5.53
C LEU A 642 -2.76 -12.01 -4.28
N LYS A 643 -3.57 -12.71 -3.46
CA LYS A 643 -3.12 -13.49 -2.32
C LYS A 643 -2.52 -14.80 -2.82
N ILE A 644 -1.24 -15.02 -2.55
CA ILE A 644 -0.51 -16.25 -2.88
C ILE A 644 0.12 -16.76 -1.61
N ASP A 645 0.13 -18.08 -1.40
CA ASP A 645 0.84 -18.68 -0.29
C ASP A 645 2.13 -19.41 -0.75
N PHE A 646 3.28 -19.05 -0.14
CA PHE A 646 4.63 -19.69 -0.10
C PHE A 646 5.85 -18.76 -0.42
N LEU A 647 6.93 -18.65 0.39
CA LEU A 647 8.23 -17.98 0.04
C LEU A 647 9.46 -18.84 0.40
N ASN A 648 10.28 -18.99 -0.62
CA ASN A 648 11.47 -18.16 -0.85
C ASN A 648 11.20 -17.39 -2.18
N ASN A 649 12.12 -16.63 -2.79
CA ASN A 649 12.01 -16.10 -4.18
C ASN A 649 11.39 -14.71 -4.45
N VAL A 650 11.82 -13.68 -3.72
CA VAL A 650 11.61 -12.27 -4.11
C VAL A 650 12.60 -11.84 -5.21
N LYS A 651 12.85 -12.69 -6.22
CA LYS A 651 13.82 -12.38 -7.27
C LYS A 651 13.26 -11.29 -8.18
N ASP A 652 13.98 -10.18 -8.27
CA ASP A 652 13.60 -9.02 -9.08
C ASP A 652 12.24 -8.40 -8.71
N MET A 653 11.82 -8.54 -7.45
CA MET A 653 10.64 -7.88 -6.87
C MET A 653 11.04 -6.99 -5.70
N THR A 654 10.20 -6.01 -5.40
CA THR A 654 10.29 -5.18 -4.19
C THR A 654 9.23 -5.60 -3.20
N VAL A 655 9.52 -5.55 -1.89
CA VAL A 655 8.52 -5.81 -0.85
C VAL A 655 8.45 -4.60 0.07
N ASP A 656 7.28 -3.99 0.17
CA ASP A 656 7.08 -2.78 0.97
C ASP A 656 7.14 -3.13 2.47
N GLN A 657 6.43 -4.18 2.87
CA GLN A 657 6.36 -4.65 4.25
C GLN A 657 6.40 -6.18 4.33
N VAL A 658 7.23 -6.69 5.24
CA VAL A 658 7.32 -8.11 5.60
C VAL A 658 7.00 -8.29 7.07
N GLU A 659 6.11 -9.24 7.34
CA GLU A 659 5.79 -9.75 8.67
C GLU A 659 6.16 -11.24 8.72
N LEU A 660 7.23 -11.59 9.44
CA LEU A 660 7.64 -12.97 9.66
C LEU A 660 7.24 -13.41 11.06
N MET A 661 6.32 -14.37 11.17
CA MET A 661 5.93 -15.00 12.42
C MET A 661 6.55 -16.39 12.52
N VAL A 662 7.43 -16.60 13.50
CA VAL A 662 7.97 -17.92 13.84
C VAL A 662 7.30 -18.45 15.10
N VAL A 663 6.52 -19.52 14.95
CA VAL A 663 5.80 -20.20 16.03
C VAL A 663 6.58 -21.44 16.47
N LEU A 664 6.99 -21.42 17.74
CA LEU A 664 7.72 -22.52 18.37
C LEU A 664 6.74 -23.55 18.99
N PRO A 665 7.21 -24.75 19.37
CA PRO A 665 6.38 -25.74 20.07
C PRO A 665 5.84 -25.25 21.42
N GLU A 666 4.68 -25.77 21.82
CA GLU A 666 4.09 -25.50 23.13
C GLU A 666 4.99 -26.05 24.24
N GLY A 667 5.39 -25.20 25.19
CA GLY A 667 6.26 -25.59 26.30
C GLY A 667 7.76 -25.52 25.99
N SER A 668 8.15 -24.90 24.86
CA SER A 668 9.48 -24.28 24.77
C SER A 668 9.66 -23.30 25.93
N SER A 669 10.88 -23.20 26.48
CA SER A 669 11.18 -22.42 27.69
C SER A 669 10.56 -21.02 27.65
N LEU A 670 10.20 -20.49 28.83
CA LEU A 670 9.64 -19.14 28.98
C LEU A 670 10.43 -18.14 28.13
N TYR A 671 9.75 -17.14 27.60
CA TYR A 671 10.24 -16.05 26.74
C TYR A 671 11.65 -15.51 27.07
N SER A 672 12.14 -15.66 28.31
CA SER A 672 13.47 -15.30 28.79
C SER A 672 14.65 -16.10 28.22
N ASN A 673 14.44 -17.31 27.70
CA ASN A 673 15.53 -18.22 27.26
C ASN A 673 15.59 -18.42 25.74
N ILE A 674 14.85 -17.62 24.97
CA ILE A 674 14.91 -17.67 23.51
C ILE A 674 15.96 -16.67 23.04
N GLU A 675 17.08 -17.18 22.54
CA GLU A 675 18.13 -16.36 21.95
C GLU A 675 17.88 -16.22 20.44
N ILE A 676 17.63 -14.99 20.02
CA ILE A 676 17.47 -14.64 18.61
C ILE A 676 18.82 -14.10 18.15
N ILE A 677 19.43 -14.75 17.17
CA ILE A 677 20.62 -14.24 16.51
C ILE A 677 20.15 -13.61 15.18
N PRO A 678 19.94 -12.28 15.14
CA PRO A 678 19.55 -11.62 13.90
C PRO A 678 20.67 -11.75 12.87
N PRO A 679 20.36 -11.66 11.56
CA PRO A 679 21.37 -11.62 10.53
C PRO A 679 22.36 -10.47 10.81
N SER A 680 23.66 -10.74 10.80
CA SER A 680 24.69 -9.74 11.15
C SER A 680 24.83 -8.59 10.14
N THR A 681 24.04 -8.59 9.07
CA THR A 681 24.16 -7.69 7.92
C THR A 681 23.08 -6.61 7.86
N PHE A 682 21.94 -6.77 8.55
CA PHE A 682 20.87 -5.78 8.58
C PHE A 682 20.08 -5.83 9.88
N GLU A 683 19.52 -4.69 10.29
CA GLU A 683 18.68 -4.57 11.48
C GLU A 683 17.20 -4.81 11.13
N MET A 684 16.45 -5.36 12.08
CA MET A 684 14.99 -5.50 11.99
C MET A 684 14.33 -4.23 12.50
N ASP A 685 13.19 -3.85 11.91
CA ASP A 685 12.51 -2.60 12.30
C ASP A 685 11.77 -2.79 13.64
N SER A 686 11.17 -3.96 13.85
CA SER A 686 10.68 -4.39 15.17
C SER A 686 10.70 -5.90 15.35
N ILE A 687 10.81 -6.33 16.62
CA ILE A 687 10.74 -7.73 17.03
C ILE A 687 9.77 -7.79 18.22
N GLU A 688 8.69 -8.54 18.08
CA GLU A 688 7.67 -8.71 19.11
C GLU A 688 7.53 -10.17 19.51
N GLN A 689 7.30 -10.42 20.79
CA GLN A 689 6.97 -11.75 21.30
C GLN A 689 5.46 -11.83 21.54
N LYS A 690 4.82 -12.85 20.96
CA LYS A 690 3.37 -13.09 21.06
C LYS A 690 3.10 -14.53 21.50
N THR A 691 1.87 -14.79 21.94
CA THR A 691 1.39 -16.15 22.20
C THR A 691 0.43 -16.54 21.07
N PHE A 692 0.70 -17.67 20.42
CA PHE A 692 -0.12 -18.20 19.33
C PHE A 692 -0.85 -19.46 19.77
N TYR A 693 -2.15 -19.52 19.52
CA TYR A 693 -2.98 -20.68 19.87
C TYR A 693 -3.40 -21.42 18.59
N THR A 694 -3.19 -22.74 18.58
CA THR A 694 -3.70 -23.63 17.53
C THR A 694 -4.34 -24.88 18.14
N TYR A 695 -4.68 -25.86 17.30
CA TYR A 695 -5.35 -27.09 17.70
C TYR A 695 -4.60 -27.85 18.80
N PHE A 696 -5.36 -28.29 19.80
CA PHE A 696 -4.87 -29.05 20.97
C PHE A 696 -3.81 -28.34 21.80
N ASP A 697 -3.69 -27.01 21.70
CA ASP A 697 -2.85 -26.23 22.60
C ASP A 697 -3.62 -25.93 23.90
N SER A 698 -2.93 -26.02 25.04
CA SER A 698 -3.51 -25.79 26.36
C SER A 698 -3.04 -24.49 27.02
N THR A 699 -1.76 -24.18 26.84
CA THR A 699 -1.07 -23.02 27.40
C THR A 699 -0.72 -21.98 26.33
N GLY A 700 -0.84 -22.34 25.05
CA GLY A 700 -0.42 -21.52 23.92
C GLY A 700 1.06 -21.69 23.58
N ARG A 701 1.44 -21.28 22.38
CA ARG A 701 2.79 -21.40 21.84
C ARG A 701 3.51 -20.06 21.86
N PRO A 702 4.80 -20.02 22.21
CA PRO A 702 5.59 -18.81 22.00
C PRO A 702 5.77 -18.57 20.50
N ALA A 703 5.43 -17.36 20.05
CA ALA A 703 5.61 -16.89 18.70
C ALA A 703 6.46 -15.62 18.70
N ILE A 704 7.33 -15.48 17.71
CA ILE A 704 8.18 -14.31 17.52
C ILE A 704 7.80 -13.69 16.20
N LEU A 705 7.46 -12.40 16.24
CA LEU A 705 7.04 -11.62 15.10
C LEU A 705 8.15 -10.64 14.74
N PHE A 706 8.61 -10.69 13.49
CA PHE A 706 9.60 -9.79 12.94
C PHE A 706 8.94 -8.90 11.91
N HIS A 707 9.13 -7.59 12.02
CA HIS A 707 8.69 -6.63 11.02
C HIS A 707 9.90 -6.01 10.31
N LYS A 708 9.82 -5.95 8.98
CA LYS A 708 10.81 -5.27 8.15
C LYS A 708 10.16 -4.63 6.93
N ASN A 709 10.45 -3.35 6.73
CA ASN A 709 10.05 -2.57 5.57
C ASN A 709 11.17 -2.52 4.52
N ASN A 710 10.79 -2.24 3.27
CA ASN A 710 11.67 -2.11 2.11
C ASN A 710 12.60 -3.32 1.95
N VAL A 711 12.03 -4.49 1.71
CA VAL A 711 12.77 -5.75 1.57
C VAL A 711 13.00 -6.10 0.10
N VAL A 712 14.15 -6.70 -0.18
CA VAL A 712 14.63 -7.14 -1.50
C VAL A 712 15.28 -8.51 -1.37
N SER A 713 15.57 -9.18 -2.49
CA SER A 713 16.17 -10.52 -2.52
C SER A 713 17.43 -10.69 -1.67
N GLU A 714 18.23 -9.65 -1.50
CA GLU A 714 19.49 -9.67 -0.75
C GLU A 714 19.30 -9.86 0.77
N HIS A 715 18.09 -9.61 1.27
CA HIS A 715 17.67 -9.89 2.65
C HIS A 715 17.34 -11.36 2.89
N GLU A 716 17.33 -12.22 1.85
CA GLU A 716 17.15 -13.66 1.98
C GLU A 716 18.38 -14.32 2.63
N ARG A 717 18.48 -14.17 3.95
CA ARG A 717 19.57 -14.65 4.81
C ARG A 717 19.02 -15.58 5.90
N PRO A 718 19.83 -16.54 6.38
CA PRO A 718 19.39 -17.42 7.46
C PRO A 718 19.21 -16.65 8.77
N LEU A 719 18.08 -16.87 9.43
CA LEU A 719 17.79 -16.43 10.79
C LEU A 719 17.97 -17.63 11.74
N PHE A 720 18.69 -17.43 12.85
CA PHE A 720 18.91 -18.49 13.84
C PHE A 720 18.14 -18.17 15.12
N ILE A 721 17.33 -19.13 15.57
CA ILE A 721 16.57 -19.06 16.82
C ILE A 721 16.97 -20.24 17.68
N SER A 722 17.55 -19.97 18.85
CA SER A 722 17.89 -20.97 19.85
C SER A 722 16.80 -21.03 20.92
N TYR A 723 16.31 -22.22 21.24
CA TYR A 723 15.30 -22.44 22.29
C TYR A 723 15.51 -23.80 22.96
N GLU A 724 15.05 -23.92 24.20
CA GLU A 724 15.08 -25.16 24.97
C GLU A 724 13.71 -25.82 24.99
N TYR A 725 13.67 -27.15 24.88
CA TYR A 725 12.42 -27.91 24.88
C TYR A 725 12.53 -29.19 25.72
N SER A 726 11.74 -29.27 26.79
CA SER A 726 11.78 -30.41 27.72
C SER A 726 10.88 -31.57 27.27
N MET A 727 11.34 -32.81 27.49
CA MET A 727 10.54 -34.01 27.21
C MET A 727 9.25 -34.08 28.04
N THR A 728 9.20 -33.47 29.22
CA THR A 728 7.97 -33.42 30.03
C THR A 728 6.89 -32.56 29.37
N ARG A 729 7.30 -31.46 28.74
CA ARG A 729 6.41 -30.56 27.99
C ARG A 729 5.94 -31.18 26.68
N PHE A 730 6.76 -32.01 26.05
CA PHE A 730 6.33 -32.79 24.89
C PHE A 730 5.08 -33.63 25.16
N LEU A 731 5.01 -34.31 26.32
CA LEU A 731 3.89 -35.17 26.70
C LEU A 731 2.62 -34.41 27.14
N GLN A 732 2.68 -33.09 27.32
CA GLN A 732 1.56 -32.27 27.79
C GLN A 732 0.32 -32.41 26.90
N LYS A 733 0.50 -32.43 25.57
CA LYS A 733 -0.59 -32.50 24.59
C LYS A 733 -1.43 -33.78 24.67
N PRO A 734 -0.85 -34.99 24.58
CA PRO A 734 -1.59 -36.23 24.78
C PRO A 734 -2.25 -36.31 26.15
N VAL A 735 -1.58 -35.87 27.22
CA VAL A 735 -2.10 -35.95 28.59
C VAL A 735 -3.36 -35.09 28.74
N ILE A 736 -3.32 -33.83 28.32
CA ILE A 736 -4.46 -32.92 28.44
C ILE A 736 -5.63 -33.37 27.56
N THR A 737 -5.35 -33.82 26.34
CA THR A 737 -6.38 -34.37 25.45
C THR A 737 -7.04 -35.60 26.07
N SER A 738 -6.25 -36.51 26.66
CA SER A 738 -6.77 -37.71 27.34
C SER A 738 -7.62 -37.37 28.56
N ILE A 739 -7.20 -36.37 29.36
CA ILE A 739 -7.99 -35.86 30.50
C ILE A 739 -9.34 -35.33 30.01
N GLY A 740 -9.37 -34.59 28.90
CA GLY A 740 -10.61 -34.12 28.28
C GLY A 740 -11.58 -35.26 27.93
N PHE A 741 -11.10 -36.31 27.28
CA PHE A 741 -11.91 -37.50 26.97
C PHE A 741 -12.40 -38.25 28.22
N ILE A 742 -11.55 -38.35 29.26
CA ILE A 742 -11.92 -38.96 30.54
C ILE A 742 -13.03 -38.14 31.23
N LEU A 743 -12.95 -36.81 31.22
CA LEU A 743 -13.97 -35.93 31.80
C LEU A 743 -15.32 -36.07 31.09
N VAL A 744 -15.34 -36.13 29.76
CA VAL A 744 -16.58 -36.39 28.99
C VAL A 744 -17.18 -37.75 29.36
N SER A 745 -16.34 -38.77 29.49
CA SER A 745 -16.78 -40.12 29.88
C SER A 745 -17.35 -40.12 31.31
N LEU A 746 -16.71 -39.42 32.25
CA LEU A 746 -17.20 -39.27 33.62
C LEU A 746 -18.52 -38.50 33.69
N LEU A 747 -18.66 -37.42 32.91
CA LEU A 747 -19.91 -36.67 32.80
C LEU A 747 -21.05 -37.54 32.26
N SER A 748 -20.76 -38.38 31.25
CA SER A 748 -21.73 -39.35 30.73
C SER A 748 -22.16 -40.37 31.81
N ILE A 749 -21.20 -40.88 32.59
CA ILE A 749 -21.48 -41.77 33.72
C ILE A 749 -22.37 -41.06 34.75
N ILE A 750 -22.06 -39.82 35.12
CA ILE A 750 -22.87 -39.04 36.08
C ILE A 750 -24.27 -38.78 35.52
N ALA A 751 -24.38 -38.30 34.28
CA ALA A 751 -25.66 -38.04 33.62
C ALA A 751 -26.55 -39.29 33.54
N SER A 752 -25.96 -40.47 33.33
CA SER A 752 -26.69 -41.75 33.34
C SER A 752 -27.21 -42.17 34.72
N LYS A 753 -26.60 -41.64 35.79
CA LYS A 753 -26.96 -41.93 37.19
C LYS A 753 -27.91 -40.92 37.80
N VAL A 754 -28.12 -39.76 37.16
CA VAL A 754 -29.10 -38.77 37.60
C VAL A 754 -30.51 -39.20 37.12
N PRO A 755 -31.46 -39.43 38.04
CA PRO A 755 -32.82 -39.79 37.65
C PRO A 755 -33.57 -38.56 37.13
N TRP A 756 -33.82 -38.51 35.81
CA TRP A 756 -34.61 -37.47 35.15
C TRP A 756 -36.10 -37.84 35.16
N LYS A 757 -36.72 -37.95 36.34
CA LYS A 757 -38.16 -38.26 36.48
C LYS A 757 -38.88 -37.18 37.29
N ILE A 758 -40.02 -36.71 36.78
CA ILE A 758 -40.96 -35.85 37.50
C ILE A 758 -42.23 -36.68 37.74
N GLY A 759 -42.44 -37.12 38.99
CA GLY A 759 -43.54 -38.00 39.42
C GLY A 759 -43.08 -39.40 39.84
N GLN A 760 -43.55 -39.88 41.01
CA GLN A 760 -43.32 -41.26 41.48
C GLN A 760 -44.37 -42.20 40.90
N GLU A 761 -43.97 -43.17 40.06
CA GLU A 761 -44.81 -44.33 39.76
C GLU A 761 -44.57 -45.41 40.82
N GLU A 762 -45.59 -45.67 41.65
CA GLU A 762 -45.63 -46.83 42.54
C GLU A 762 -45.61 -48.13 41.72
N GLN A 763 -44.63 -49.00 41.98
CA GLN A 763 -44.56 -50.31 41.35
C GLN A 763 -45.64 -51.24 41.92
N ASN A 764 -46.69 -51.49 41.12
CA ASN A 764 -47.62 -52.58 41.39
C ASN A 764 -46.92 -53.92 41.17
N VAL A 765 -46.48 -54.55 42.26
CA VAL A 765 -46.14 -55.97 42.30
C VAL A 765 -47.45 -56.76 42.18
N SER A 766 -47.79 -57.23 40.98
CA SER A 766 -48.93 -58.12 40.78
C SER A 766 -48.59 -59.52 41.30
N ILE A 767 -48.98 -59.81 42.54
CA ILE A 767 -49.00 -61.16 43.10
C ILE A 767 -50.14 -61.92 42.42
N ILE A 768 -49.82 -62.80 41.47
CA ILE A 768 -50.78 -63.77 40.94
C ILE A 768 -50.73 -65.00 41.85
N LYS A 769 -51.75 -65.18 42.69
CA LYS A 769 -51.99 -66.46 43.39
C LYS A 769 -52.59 -67.45 42.39
N LEU A 770 -51.79 -68.44 41.98
CA LEU A 770 -52.32 -69.67 41.39
C LEU A 770 -52.53 -70.70 42.52
N HIS A 771 -53.61 -71.46 42.40
CA HIS A 771 -54.04 -72.48 43.35
C HIS A 771 -52.96 -73.53 43.67
N GLU A 772 -53.10 -74.13 44.86
CA GLU A 772 -52.30 -75.19 45.46
C GLU A 772 -51.98 -76.35 44.50
N HIS A 773 -50.74 -76.41 44.05
CA HIS A 773 -49.78 -77.51 44.23
C HIS A 773 -48.62 -77.33 43.24
N GLU A 774 -47.40 -77.57 43.74
CA GLU A 774 -46.09 -77.62 43.05
C GLU A 774 -45.20 -76.34 43.06
N PRO A 775 -43.86 -76.51 43.21
CA PRO A 775 -42.96 -75.43 43.62
C PRO A 775 -42.51 -74.55 42.45
N THR A 776 -42.75 -73.24 42.56
CA THR A 776 -42.11 -72.24 41.69
C THR A 776 -40.63 -72.08 42.05
N VAL A 777 -39.78 -72.56 41.13
CA VAL A 777 -38.34 -72.29 41.07
C VAL A 777 -38.11 -70.82 40.74
N VAL A 778 -37.39 -70.11 41.60
CA VAL A 778 -36.87 -68.76 41.31
C VAL A 778 -35.64 -68.91 40.42
N ILE A 779 -35.76 -68.60 39.13
CA ILE A 779 -34.60 -68.46 38.25
C ILE A 779 -34.14 -67.00 38.35
N ASN A 780 -33.13 -66.76 39.17
CA ASN A 780 -32.28 -65.58 39.05
C ASN A 780 -31.54 -65.66 37.71
N ASN A 781 -31.69 -64.65 36.85
CA ASN A 781 -30.99 -64.57 35.58
C ASN A 781 -29.46 -64.47 35.79
N PHE A 782 -28.82 -65.62 35.89
CA PHE A 782 -27.46 -65.84 35.45
C PHE A 782 -27.50 -66.27 33.99
N THR A 783 -26.83 -65.54 33.10
CA THR A 783 -26.20 -66.12 31.89
C THR A 783 -25.30 -65.08 31.22
N ALA A 784 -24.09 -64.95 31.76
CA ALA A 784 -22.92 -64.69 30.92
C ALA A 784 -22.15 -66.02 30.83
N THR A 785 -22.36 -66.78 29.75
CA THR A 785 -21.40 -67.69 29.11
C THR A 785 -22.13 -68.61 28.14
N GLN A 786 -21.96 -68.38 26.84
CA GLN A 786 -21.77 -69.47 25.88
C GLN A 786 -21.01 -68.95 24.66
N LYS A 787 -19.78 -69.46 24.49
CA LYS A 787 -19.04 -69.40 23.23
C LYS A 787 -19.77 -70.26 22.20
N SER A 788 -20.10 -69.71 21.05
CA SER A 788 -20.22 -70.50 19.82
C SER A 788 -19.60 -69.75 18.65
N ARG A 789 -18.61 -70.41 18.07
CA ARG A 789 -17.87 -70.06 16.86
C ARG A 789 -18.79 -70.23 15.66
N SER A 790 -19.11 -69.15 14.95
CA SER A 790 -19.58 -69.20 13.56
C SER A 790 -19.17 -67.92 12.82
N THR A 791 -18.67 -68.14 11.61
CA THR A 791 -18.13 -67.17 10.64
C THR A 791 -19.12 -66.07 10.24
N PRO A 792 -18.69 -64.81 10.02
CA PRO A 792 -19.51 -63.84 9.31
C PRO A 792 -19.07 -63.71 7.85
N VAL A 793 -19.96 -64.13 6.94
CA VAL A 793 -20.01 -63.63 5.56
C VAL A 793 -21.11 -62.56 5.53
N SER A 794 -20.69 -61.34 5.20
CA SER A 794 -21.41 -60.16 4.70
C SER A 794 -22.95 -60.10 4.74
N ARG A 795 -23.47 -59.03 5.37
CA ARG A 795 -24.21 -57.96 4.67
C ARG A 795 -24.56 -56.78 5.59
N GLU A 796 -24.27 -55.59 5.08
CA GLU A 796 -24.70 -54.27 5.57
C GLU A 796 -26.22 -54.09 5.46
N ALA A 797 -26.80 -53.32 6.40
CA ALA A 797 -27.63 -52.14 6.10
C ALA A 797 -28.12 -51.48 7.40
N SER A 798 -27.71 -50.22 7.58
CA SER A 798 -28.22 -49.25 8.55
C SER A 798 -29.47 -48.51 8.01
N PRO A 799 -30.32 -47.91 8.87
CA PRO A 799 -31.51 -47.19 8.44
C PRO A 799 -31.26 -45.68 8.24
N PHE A 800 -31.58 -45.19 7.03
CA PHE A 800 -32.09 -43.85 6.64
C PHE A 800 -31.19 -42.59 6.76
N PRO A 801 -31.47 -41.48 6.01
CA PRO A 801 -31.39 -41.37 4.54
C PRO A 801 -30.69 -40.07 4.08
N VAL A 802 -30.08 -40.06 2.88
CA VAL A 802 -29.90 -38.82 2.11
C VAL A 802 -30.35 -39.07 0.68
N PHE A 803 -31.15 -38.12 0.18
CA PHE A 803 -31.89 -38.13 -1.07
C PHE A 803 -31.01 -38.32 -2.31
N VAL A 804 -31.56 -39.10 -3.25
CA VAL A 804 -31.14 -39.22 -4.65
C VAL A 804 -31.64 -37.99 -5.41
N ASP A 805 -30.88 -37.52 -6.39
CA ASP A 805 -31.52 -37.16 -7.65
C ASP A 805 -30.69 -37.66 -8.83
N ASP A 806 -31.42 -38.23 -9.78
CA ASP A 806 -30.98 -39.10 -10.86
C ASP A 806 -30.42 -38.32 -12.05
N ASN A 807 -29.33 -38.81 -12.64
CA ASN A 807 -29.37 -39.27 -14.03
C ASN A 807 -28.07 -39.94 -14.50
N ALA A 808 -28.28 -41.08 -15.12
CA ALA A 808 -27.27 -42.00 -15.59
C ALA A 808 -26.79 -41.70 -17.02
N ASN A 809 -25.66 -42.34 -17.33
CA ASN A 809 -25.21 -42.85 -18.63
C ASN A 809 -24.34 -41.95 -19.53
N ALA A 810 -23.03 -42.22 -19.50
CA ALA A 810 -22.34 -42.84 -20.64
C ALA A 810 -20.95 -43.41 -20.23
N SER A 811 -20.95 -44.70 -19.92
CA SER A 811 -20.01 -45.77 -20.33
C SER A 811 -18.57 -45.51 -20.86
N TYR A 812 -17.64 -46.34 -20.33
CA TYR A 812 -16.38 -46.88 -20.89
C TYR A 812 -15.14 -45.94 -20.97
N THR A 813 -13.89 -46.29 -20.60
CA THR A 813 -13.23 -47.55 -20.20
C THR A 813 -11.87 -47.24 -19.54
N ARG A 814 -11.63 -47.85 -18.36
CA ARG A 814 -10.42 -48.61 -17.93
C ARG A 814 -9.03 -48.21 -18.47
N THR A 815 -8.07 -47.97 -17.57
CA THR A 815 -6.99 -48.95 -17.25
C THR A 815 -6.13 -48.52 -16.05
N ARG A 816 -5.49 -49.52 -15.44
CA ARG A 816 -5.07 -49.65 -14.04
C ARG A 816 -3.65 -49.11 -13.74
N LYS A 817 -3.48 -48.60 -12.51
CA LYS A 817 -2.20 -48.54 -11.77
C LYS A 817 -1.70 -49.95 -11.42
N PRO A 818 -0.38 -50.19 -11.33
CA PRO A 818 0.17 -51.20 -10.44
C PRO A 818 0.61 -50.58 -9.11
N HIS A 819 0.36 -51.35 -8.06
CA HIS A 819 0.71 -51.14 -6.66
C HIS A 819 1.98 -51.97 -6.40
N VAL A 820 3.00 -51.41 -5.72
CA VAL A 820 4.08 -52.18 -5.10
C VAL A 820 4.44 -51.52 -3.76
N GLU A 821 4.39 -52.32 -2.69
CA GLU A 821 4.77 -52.00 -1.31
C GLU A 821 6.30 -51.99 -1.10
N PRO A 822 6.80 -51.36 -0.02
CA PRO A 822 8.23 -51.22 0.27
C PRO A 822 8.81 -52.45 0.99
N VAL A 823 10.09 -52.77 0.72
CA VAL A 823 10.87 -53.76 1.47
C VAL A 823 12.13 -53.10 2.06
N LEU A 824 12.37 -53.40 3.34
CA LEU A 824 13.48 -52.96 4.19
C LEU A 824 14.84 -53.60 3.82
N LEU A 825 15.91 -52.84 4.05
CA LEU A 825 17.31 -53.22 3.88
C LEU A 825 17.81 -54.16 5.00
N GLY A 826 18.59 -55.16 4.61
CA GLY A 826 19.43 -55.97 5.50
C GLY A 826 20.82 -56.17 4.88
N GLU A 827 21.85 -56.04 5.70
CA GLU A 827 23.28 -56.11 5.39
C GLU A 827 23.75 -57.48 4.87
N GLY A 828 24.87 -57.48 4.12
CA GLY A 828 25.75 -58.65 4.05
C GLY A 828 26.40 -58.96 2.69
N GLY A 829 27.68 -58.57 2.54
CA GLY A 829 28.75 -59.48 2.13
C GLY A 829 28.86 -60.00 0.68
N ASN A 830 29.95 -59.57 0.03
CA ASN A 830 30.86 -60.36 -0.80
C ASN A 830 30.47 -60.95 -2.18
N SER A 831 31.13 -60.36 -3.18
CA SER A 831 32.01 -61.03 -4.15
C SER A 831 31.46 -61.58 -5.49
N LYS A 832 32.33 -61.42 -6.49
CA LYS A 832 32.50 -62.15 -7.77
C LYS A 832 31.86 -61.60 -9.05
N LYS A 833 32.75 -60.92 -9.78
CA LYS A 833 33.07 -60.98 -11.24
C LYS A 833 32.33 -61.99 -12.13
N SER A 834 32.24 -61.54 -13.39
CA SER A 834 32.16 -62.29 -14.67
C SER A 834 30.73 -62.72 -15.05
N SER A 835 30.27 -62.70 -16.30
CA SER A 835 30.93 -62.59 -17.60
C SER A 835 29.91 -62.22 -18.69
N SER A 836 30.39 -61.48 -19.68
CA SER A 836 30.11 -61.57 -21.12
C SER A 836 28.81 -62.25 -21.65
N ALA A 837 28.11 -61.57 -22.56
CA ALA A 837 28.31 -61.69 -24.01
C ALA A 837 27.01 -61.49 -24.83
N ASN A 838 27.08 -60.56 -25.81
CA ASN A 838 26.62 -60.68 -27.22
C ASN A 838 25.12 -60.94 -27.53
N LYS A 839 24.48 -60.36 -28.56
CA LYS A 839 24.94 -59.94 -29.90
C LYS A 839 23.79 -59.24 -30.67
N LYS A 840 24.17 -58.32 -31.58
CA LYS A 840 23.59 -58.01 -32.93
C LYS A 840 22.21 -57.28 -32.97
N LYS A 841 21.93 -56.34 -33.90
CA LYS A 841 22.58 -55.85 -35.15
C LYS A 841 21.84 -54.60 -35.69
N LYS A 842 22.60 -53.71 -36.36
CA LYS A 842 22.28 -52.83 -37.54
C LYS A 842 21.23 -51.71 -37.35
N SER A 843 21.33 -50.49 -37.91
CA SER A 843 22.10 -49.98 -39.06
C SER A 843 22.32 -48.44 -39.04
N SER A 844 23.53 -48.01 -39.43
CA SER A 844 23.94 -46.82 -40.20
C SER A 844 23.01 -45.59 -40.38
N ARG A 845 23.52 -44.38 -40.08
CA ARG A 845 24.08 -43.46 -41.11
C ARG A 845 24.89 -42.30 -40.46
N LYS A 846 26.03 -42.02 -41.09
CA LYS A 846 26.99 -40.92 -40.85
C LYS A 846 26.40 -39.56 -41.24
N SER A 847 26.80 -38.48 -40.55
CA SER A 847 27.71 -37.47 -41.14
C SER A 847 28.15 -36.45 -40.08
N GLU A 848 29.46 -36.31 -39.95
CA GLU A 848 30.16 -35.19 -39.33
C GLU A 848 30.03 -33.94 -40.21
N LYS A 849 30.04 -32.75 -39.59
CA LYS A 849 30.94 -31.68 -40.02
C LYS A 849 31.23 -30.68 -38.89
N LYS A 850 32.51 -30.65 -38.52
CA LYS A 850 33.24 -29.53 -37.91
C LYS A 850 33.20 -28.32 -38.88
N GLU A 851 33.29 -27.09 -38.35
CA GLU A 851 34.56 -26.35 -38.31
C GLU A 851 34.42 -24.95 -37.69
N LYS A 852 35.41 -24.67 -36.82
CA LYS A 852 36.06 -23.41 -36.43
C LYS A 852 35.32 -22.40 -35.57
#